data_AF-A0A564ZWJ1-F1
#
_entry.id   AF-A0A564ZWJ1-F1
#
_cell.length_a   1.000
_cell.length_b   1.000
_cell.length_c   1.000
_cell.angle_alpha   90.00
_cell.angle_beta   90.00
_cell.angle_gamma   90.00
#
_symmetry.space_group_name_H-M   'P 1'
#
loop_
_entity.id
_entity.type
_entity.pdbx_description
1 polymer ?
#
loop_
_entity_poly.entity_id
_entity_poly.type
_entity_poly.pdbx_seq_one_letter_code
_entity_poly.pdbx_strand_id
1 'polypeptide(L)'
;MRQFFGTTLLVLFVNLYIHQNVVSNEIVNLKNPNLRNGWAGKDVTLQDEQNGLNAEDDDEVNTNEDQNKLLHKSYEAELQTQAQDGEGGGEDLKTKIDELVNKVKAAHTDAETAVRDAEASLEKVKGAEEIIKQAEGNETTTAATEAKAEAQKAVDEAKKKKEDAKNKKDEAETKANNTKKEPEEAGEPDLTAILKEVESLVEPAVQAASAAQKEQKKAEWAEKIAEELKKAYEAKKNAKESKVAAEKEKENATSAASDPKVPKVTAAIQIAEEQKQSAGTKATEAAQAAKEAEQAAIEAIKAIGQKEDVQKEVSVVQEKAEKASKAATAAKNAQTKVEIAVFVIKTEVSKEEAVKSANAAEEAKTKAEEVARESQKVEITDATKSKKVKSAKNEAVNQAEAANTAKEAALTAADNADKAQTSTKGIDNETTLSTAKKEAETAASNAGKAQTDASTALAKAKKAQIETEIAAEVVKAEKAKKDASSDADAAVEARKKAESEAEKAKSNEVAQEAAQKAKEQEAEALKAKGNAQTASDQAEKEAEGDGTEDKLAKVKEKEKDASNAATAAKNARTTAEIAAEVAKAQAAKTEAEAAKVAANAAKDEAQKVADESKSAEAQKAAEKASEAATTAGEKAAEAAKVADDATSVSNTATLSTMQEKANKAVEHAKEAKKAQTKAELAAEEAKAEAAKKEAQKAQEAADAAKKEAEEIAKKEKVDAKAVAEATSALDTAKTKAKEAKDKAGDVSEAVKKAEKEVDKVVGNEAQKSEITTAVSDIKEKTSKAVEAAKDAKKAKDLAEIALNVVKAEVANDKAKKAVTTAEAAKDEAKKAVESAEKSKGEAESAEEDAETAKENEIEAGRKAKEAEDNAAVVQAKLLIAEQELKNAKEEDDADKFQSAKTNALAEVDEAVKKGQAAEAAANVATDKAKKAAEAAEKAKKAAAESALKKKLKVLEIVKKYSKEGYNTVDSDEHVLNEVEEQASEEKEEGEREEEEEADHPILNDVEIDDDDEEEEEEEEEKEEEETEVKEEEDAKEEGHAQSSAHQSSVAELENQKKQSQEKSDEPPSDNNAHTLLEDNYKNFTDFKKMADGLTKNIISTIDGDAGVIDTLKDFAKDVNQFILNM
;
A
#
# COMPACT_ATOMS: atom_id res chain seq x y z
N MET A 1 -32.04 -8.80 33.13
CA MET A 1 -33.05 -8.59 32.07
C MET A 1 -33.49 -9.94 31.48
N ARG A 2 -34.52 -10.56 32.06
CA ARG A 2 -35.27 -11.68 31.45
C ARG A 2 -36.71 -11.17 31.25
N GLN A 3 -37.21 -11.04 30.02
CA GLN A 3 -38.67 -11.15 29.70
C GLN A 3 -39.07 -10.91 28.23
N PHE A 4 -38.24 -10.30 27.37
CA PHE A 4 -38.73 -9.83 26.04
C PHE A 4 -38.66 -10.82 24.86
N PHE A 5 -38.16 -12.04 25.03
CA PHE A 5 -38.05 -13.04 23.93
C PHE A 5 -39.23 -14.04 23.83
N GLY A 6 -40.23 -13.96 24.71
CA GLY A 6 -41.35 -14.92 24.71
C GLY A 6 -42.47 -14.64 23.71
N THR A 7 -42.70 -13.37 23.36
CA THR A 7 -43.95 -12.95 22.69
C THR A 7 -43.91 -13.08 21.18
N THR A 8 -42.76 -12.81 20.54
CA THR A 8 -42.60 -12.89 19.08
C THR A 8 -42.57 -14.32 18.54
N LEU A 9 -42.08 -15.29 19.33
CA LEU A 9 -42.07 -16.69 18.93
C LEU A 9 -43.49 -17.32 18.93
N LEU A 10 -44.38 -16.85 19.81
CA LEU A 10 -45.75 -17.35 19.91
C LEU A 10 -46.64 -16.87 18.74
N VAL A 11 -46.48 -15.62 18.31
CA VAL A 11 -47.24 -15.05 17.17
C VAL A 11 -46.95 -15.80 15.88
N LEU A 12 -45.71 -16.25 15.67
CA LEU A 12 -45.30 -16.99 14.48
C LEU A 12 -45.91 -18.41 14.43
N PHE A 13 -46.06 -19.08 15.58
CA PHE A 13 -46.75 -20.38 15.67
C PHE A 13 -48.28 -20.28 15.54
N VAL A 14 -48.91 -19.23 16.11
CA VAL A 14 -50.36 -19.01 15.93
C VAL A 14 -50.69 -18.75 14.46
N ASN A 15 -49.85 -17.99 13.74
CA ASN A 15 -50.07 -17.72 12.31
C ASN A 15 -49.86 -18.95 11.42
N LEU A 16 -49.01 -19.91 11.82
CA LEU A 16 -48.80 -21.16 11.11
C LEU A 16 -49.92 -22.19 11.35
N TYR A 17 -50.59 -22.13 12.52
CA TYR A 17 -51.68 -23.06 12.88
C TYR A 17 -53.02 -22.73 12.19
N ILE A 18 -53.19 -21.51 11.65
CA ILE A 18 -54.44 -21.05 11.02
C ILE A 18 -54.57 -21.47 9.53
N HIS A 19 -53.54 -22.07 8.92
CA HIS A 19 -53.52 -22.40 7.48
C HIS A 19 -53.49 -23.90 7.13
N GLN A 20 -53.81 -24.80 8.07
CA GLN A 20 -53.86 -26.25 7.81
C GLN A 20 -55.21 -26.94 8.07
N ASN A 21 -56.31 -26.20 8.24
CA ASN A 21 -57.65 -26.79 8.37
C ASN A 21 -58.77 -25.88 7.82
N VAL A 22 -59.04 -25.95 6.51
CA VAL A 22 -60.40 -25.99 5.94
C VAL A 22 -60.37 -26.75 4.61
N VAL A 23 -60.98 -27.94 4.58
CA VAL A 23 -61.56 -28.53 3.37
C VAL A 23 -63.03 -28.81 3.69
N SER A 24 -63.92 -28.62 2.71
CA SER A 24 -65.37 -28.88 2.77
C SER A 24 -66.23 -27.88 3.56
N ASN A 25 -66.85 -26.93 2.86
CA ASN A 25 -68.30 -26.90 2.66
C ASN A 25 -68.75 -25.57 2.02
N GLU A 26 -69.20 -25.63 0.76
CA GLU A 26 -69.81 -24.51 0.05
C GLU A 26 -71.33 -24.74 -0.03
N ILE A 27 -72.11 -23.91 0.66
CA ILE A 27 -73.58 -24.06 0.75
C ILE A 27 -74.30 -22.70 0.53
N VAL A 28 -74.84 -22.56 -0.69
CA VAL A 28 -76.23 -22.14 -1.02
C VAL A 28 -76.64 -20.64 -1.01
N ASN A 29 -77.09 -20.19 -2.20
CA ASN A 29 -78.02 -19.08 -2.54
C ASN A 29 -77.52 -17.61 -2.34
N LEU A 30 -77.88 -16.63 -3.19
CA LEU A 30 -79.08 -16.45 -4.02
C LEU A 30 -78.83 -15.78 -5.42
N LYS A 31 -79.83 -15.98 -6.31
CA LYS A 31 -80.30 -15.07 -7.41
C LYS A 31 -79.61 -15.07 -8.80
N ASN A 32 -80.09 -16.03 -9.61
CA ASN A 32 -80.43 -15.89 -11.04
C ASN A 32 -81.63 -14.88 -11.23
N PRO A 33 -82.08 -14.46 -12.45
CA PRO A 33 -82.16 -15.27 -13.68
C PRO A 33 -81.87 -14.59 -15.05
N ASN A 34 -81.54 -15.39 -16.08
CA ASN A 34 -82.46 -15.66 -17.22
C ASN A 34 -81.90 -16.65 -18.29
N LEU A 35 -82.53 -17.84 -18.32
CA LEU A 35 -83.05 -18.60 -19.49
C LEU A 35 -82.06 -19.24 -20.50
N ARG A 36 -81.90 -20.59 -20.51
CA ARG A 36 -82.71 -21.65 -21.21
C ARG A 36 -82.41 -21.73 -22.72
N ASN A 37 -82.18 -22.88 -23.38
CA ASN A 37 -82.21 -24.33 -23.06
C ASN A 37 -81.01 -25.02 -23.80
N GLY A 38 -80.61 -26.28 -23.57
CA GLY A 38 -81.02 -27.29 -22.58
C GLY A 38 -80.60 -28.72 -22.98
N TRP A 39 -80.67 -29.63 -21.98
CA TRP A 39 -80.63 -31.11 -22.07
C TRP A 39 -79.30 -31.84 -22.35
N ALA A 40 -78.96 -32.79 -21.46
CA ALA A 40 -77.87 -33.77 -21.57
C ALA A 40 -78.40 -35.20 -21.33
N GLY A 41 -77.75 -36.24 -21.85
CA GLY A 41 -78.29 -37.61 -21.83
C GLY A 41 -77.29 -38.77 -22.00
N LYS A 42 -76.45 -38.98 -20.99
CA LYS A 42 -76.05 -40.29 -20.41
C LYS A 42 -75.59 -41.48 -21.30
N ASP A 43 -74.32 -41.82 -21.09
CA ASP A 43 -73.83 -43.07 -20.46
C ASP A 43 -74.06 -44.48 -21.06
N VAL A 44 -72.92 -45.15 -21.25
CA VAL A 44 -72.59 -46.53 -20.82
C VAL A 44 -72.82 -47.72 -21.77
N THR A 45 -71.71 -48.12 -22.41
CA THR A 45 -71.19 -49.48 -22.70
C THR A 45 -72.08 -50.57 -23.34
N LEU A 46 -71.56 -51.24 -24.39
CA LEU A 46 -70.92 -52.57 -24.29
C LEU A 46 -70.46 -53.13 -25.67
N GLN A 47 -69.47 -54.02 -25.61
CA GLN A 47 -69.20 -55.16 -26.52
C GLN A 47 -68.96 -54.92 -28.03
N ASP A 48 -67.67 -54.96 -28.41
CA ASP A 48 -67.24 -55.62 -29.64
C ASP A 48 -66.97 -57.11 -29.34
N GLU A 49 -67.76 -58.01 -29.92
CA GLU A 49 -67.35 -59.39 -30.20
C GLU A 49 -67.28 -59.56 -31.73
N GLN A 50 -66.10 -59.33 -32.31
CA GLN A 50 -65.84 -59.68 -33.70
C GLN A 50 -65.48 -61.16 -33.82
N ASN A 51 -66.45 -61.98 -34.24
CA ASN A 51 -66.14 -63.22 -34.95
C ASN A 51 -66.04 -62.89 -36.44
N GLY A 52 -64.82 -62.98 -36.99
CA GLY A 52 -64.58 -62.75 -38.42
C GLY A 52 -64.79 -64.00 -39.27
N LEU A 53 -65.16 -63.80 -40.54
CA LEU A 53 -64.90 -64.75 -41.63
C LEU A 53 -64.56 -63.96 -42.90
N ASN A 54 -63.32 -64.07 -43.36
CA ASN A 54 -62.98 -64.06 -44.79
C ASN A 54 -63.22 -65.50 -45.30
N ALA A 55 -63.71 -65.71 -46.52
CA ALA A 55 -62.89 -65.92 -47.73
C ALA A 55 -61.84 -67.03 -47.54
N GLU A 56 -61.75 -68.08 -48.36
CA GLU A 56 -61.94 -68.14 -49.82
C GLU A 56 -62.18 -69.60 -50.30
N ASP A 57 -62.47 -69.79 -51.60
CA ASP A 57 -62.33 -71.02 -52.42
C ASP A 57 -63.26 -72.24 -52.10
N ASP A 58 -63.71 -73.08 -53.05
CA ASP A 58 -63.51 -73.18 -54.51
C ASP A 58 -64.73 -73.92 -55.16
N ASP A 59 -64.74 -74.02 -56.50
CA ASP A 59 -65.44 -74.96 -57.45
C ASP A 59 -66.38 -76.09 -56.90
N GLU A 60 -67.41 -76.60 -57.60
CA GLU A 60 -67.55 -76.82 -59.05
C GLU A 60 -69.03 -77.04 -59.45
N VAL A 61 -69.42 -76.51 -60.62
CA VAL A 61 -70.48 -76.95 -61.57
C VAL A 61 -71.61 -77.91 -61.07
N ASN A 62 -72.87 -77.42 -61.11
CA ASN A 62 -73.86 -78.11 -61.95
C ASN A 62 -75.01 -77.24 -62.49
N THR A 63 -75.33 -77.53 -63.74
CA THR A 63 -76.22 -76.85 -64.68
C THR A 63 -77.71 -76.87 -64.32
N ASN A 64 -78.40 -75.73 -64.48
CA ASN A 64 -79.55 -75.53 -65.40
C ASN A 64 -80.27 -74.21 -65.07
N GLU A 65 -80.28 -73.24 -65.99
CA GLU A 65 -81.34 -73.06 -67.01
C GLU A 65 -82.50 -72.24 -66.41
N ASP A 66 -82.38 -70.91 -66.32
CA ASP A 66 -82.60 -69.90 -67.37
C ASP A 66 -84.08 -69.45 -67.49
N GLN A 67 -84.27 -68.15 -67.77
CA GLN A 67 -85.52 -67.47 -68.20
C GLN A 67 -86.70 -67.34 -67.21
N ASN A 68 -86.61 -66.28 -66.42
CA ASN A 68 -87.61 -65.20 -66.40
C ASN A 68 -88.73 -65.30 -67.47
N LYS A 69 -89.96 -65.65 -67.05
CA LYS A 69 -91.17 -65.34 -67.85
C LYS A 69 -92.42 -65.11 -67.01
N LEU A 70 -92.56 -63.87 -66.58
CA LEU A 70 -93.80 -63.29 -66.09
C LEU A 70 -94.79 -63.13 -67.26
N LEU A 71 -95.67 -64.09 -67.55
CA LEU A 71 -96.72 -63.93 -68.56
C LEU A 71 -97.97 -64.80 -68.34
N HIS A 72 -99.08 -64.09 -68.10
CA HIS A 72 -100.49 -64.42 -68.34
C HIS A 72 -101.10 -65.76 -67.89
N LYS A 73 -102.18 -65.58 -67.11
CA LYS A 73 -103.32 -66.48 -66.90
C LYS A 73 -103.77 -67.23 -68.17
N SER A 74 -104.15 -68.48 -67.98
CA SER A 74 -105.28 -69.11 -68.66
C SER A 74 -106.06 -70.00 -67.69
N TYR A 75 -106.73 -69.38 -66.71
CA TYR A 75 -107.65 -70.05 -65.79
C TYR A 75 -109.02 -70.29 -66.45
N GLU A 76 -109.01 -70.94 -67.62
CA GLU A 76 -110.21 -71.12 -68.47
C GLU A 76 -110.17 -72.44 -69.25
N ALA A 77 -109.92 -73.57 -68.56
CA ALA A 77 -110.11 -74.91 -69.13
C ALA A 77 -110.12 -76.06 -68.09
N GLU A 78 -110.90 -76.00 -67.00
CA GLU A 78 -111.29 -77.24 -66.28
C GLU A 78 -112.55 -77.08 -65.38
N LEU A 79 -113.62 -76.53 -65.95
CA LEU A 79 -114.95 -76.60 -65.33
C LEU A 79 -116.07 -76.72 -66.38
N GLN A 80 -115.97 -77.73 -67.26
CA GLN A 80 -117.06 -78.06 -68.19
C GLN A 80 -117.13 -79.53 -68.66
N THR A 81 -117.37 -80.46 -67.73
CA THR A 81 -117.97 -81.76 -68.07
C THR A 81 -119.05 -82.17 -67.07
N GLN A 82 -120.23 -82.50 -67.61
CA GLN A 82 -121.37 -83.15 -66.97
C GLN A 82 -121.99 -82.48 -65.73
N ALA A 83 -122.97 -81.62 -66.01
CA ALA A 83 -124.22 -81.71 -65.26
C ALA A 83 -124.94 -83.02 -65.66
N GLN A 84 -125.23 -83.88 -64.69
CA GLN A 84 -126.41 -84.76 -64.70
C GLN A 84 -126.68 -85.31 -63.28
N ASP A 85 -127.84 -84.90 -62.75
CA ASP A 85 -128.72 -85.60 -61.81
C ASP A 85 -128.15 -86.15 -60.48
N GLY A 86 -128.38 -85.40 -59.38
CA GLY A 86 -128.24 -85.87 -58.00
C GLY A 86 -128.51 -84.77 -56.96
N GLU A 87 -129.59 -84.88 -56.19
CA GLU A 87 -130.06 -83.89 -55.19
C GLU A 87 -129.02 -83.64 -54.07
N GLY A 88 -128.72 -82.37 -53.70
CA GLY A 88 -127.49 -82.10 -52.92
C GLY A 88 -127.28 -80.86 -52.03
N GLY A 89 -128.16 -79.85 -51.94
CA GLY A 89 -128.25 -78.98 -50.75
C GLY A 89 -127.31 -77.74 -50.65
N GLY A 90 -127.92 -76.58 -50.39
CA GLY A 90 -127.28 -75.25 -50.46
C GLY A 90 -126.29 -74.83 -49.35
N GLU A 91 -125.82 -75.72 -48.46
CA GLU A 91 -124.78 -75.37 -47.47
C GLU A 91 -123.37 -75.35 -48.06
N ASP A 92 -123.02 -76.31 -48.92
CA ASP A 92 -121.65 -76.48 -49.44
C ASP A 92 -121.23 -75.34 -50.41
N LEU A 93 -122.19 -74.76 -51.13
CA LEU A 93 -122.01 -73.55 -51.95
C LEU A 93 -121.67 -72.32 -51.10
N LYS A 94 -122.21 -72.24 -49.87
CA LYS A 94 -122.09 -71.07 -49.00
C LYS A 94 -120.68 -70.93 -48.42
N THR A 95 -120.09 -72.04 -48.00
CA THR A 95 -118.69 -72.11 -47.54
C THR A 95 -117.71 -71.70 -48.64
N LYS A 96 -117.95 -72.13 -49.89
CA LYS A 96 -117.14 -71.76 -51.06
C LYS A 96 -117.23 -70.26 -51.38
N ILE A 97 -118.42 -69.65 -51.25
CA ILE A 97 -118.58 -68.19 -51.37
C ILE A 97 -117.75 -67.46 -50.30
N ASP A 98 -117.81 -67.88 -49.03
CA ASP A 98 -117.04 -67.26 -47.94
C ASP A 98 -115.52 -67.40 -48.14
N GLU A 99 -115.03 -68.54 -48.64
CA GLU A 99 -113.60 -68.70 -49.00
C GLU A 99 -113.15 -67.74 -50.12
N LEU A 100 -113.97 -67.59 -51.18
CA LEU A 100 -113.68 -66.67 -52.27
C LEU A 100 -113.69 -65.22 -51.79
N VAL A 101 -114.68 -64.82 -50.98
CA VAL A 101 -114.71 -63.50 -50.31
C VAL A 101 -113.46 -63.27 -49.45
N ASN A 102 -113.00 -64.27 -48.71
CA ASN A 102 -111.79 -64.16 -47.90
C ASN A 102 -110.50 -64.04 -48.75
N LYS A 103 -110.42 -64.69 -49.92
CA LYS A 103 -109.33 -64.46 -50.90
C LYS A 103 -109.35 -63.02 -51.44
N VAL A 104 -110.52 -62.44 -51.70
CA VAL A 104 -110.64 -61.02 -52.12
C VAL A 104 -110.23 -60.06 -50.99
N LYS A 105 -110.62 -60.35 -49.74
CA LYS A 105 -110.15 -59.58 -48.56
C LYS A 105 -108.64 -59.64 -48.38
N ALA A 106 -108.03 -60.82 -48.53
CA ALA A 106 -106.58 -60.98 -48.46
C ALA A 106 -105.88 -60.12 -49.53
N ALA A 107 -106.36 -60.17 -50.78
CA ALA A 107 -105.85 -59.33 -51.86
C ALA A 107 -105.97 -57.81 -51.57
N HIS A 108 -107.06 -57.35 -50.94
CA HIS A 108 -107.15 -55.96 -50.46
C HIS A 108 -106.10 -55.64 -49.39
N THR A 109 -105.90 -56.53 -48.41
CA THR A 109 -104.90 -56.35 -47.33
C THR A 109 -103.46 -56.33 -47.86
N ASP A 110 -103.16 -57.15 -48.87
CA ASP A 110 -101.88 -57.16 -49.57
C ASP A 110 -101.65 -55.86 -50.34
N ALA A 111 -102.69 -55.36 -51.04
CA ALA A 111 -102.65 -54.06 -51.72
C ALA A 111 -102.50 -52.89 -50.73
N GLU A 112 -103.15 -52.97 -49.57
CA GLU A 112 -103.02 -51.99 -48.48
C GLU A 112 -101.63 -51.99 -47.85
N THR A 113 -101.01 -53.15 -47.75
CA THR A 113 -99.62 -53.26 -47.27
C THR A 113 -98.63 -52.72 -48.28
N ALA A 114 -98.81 -53.04 -49.56
CA ALA A 114 -98.00 -52.47 -50.64
C ALA A 114 -98.07 -50.94 -50.71
N VAL A 115 -99.24 -50.32 -50.45
CA VAL A 115 -99.36 -48.85 -50.32
C VAL A 115 -98.55 -48.32 -49.14
N ARG A 116 -98.63 -48.96 -47.97
CA ARG A 116 -97.92 -48.52 -46.76
C ARG A 116 -96.41 -48.56 -46.94
N ASP A 117 -95.90 -49.64 -47.55
CA ASP A 117 -94.48 -49.83 -47.79
C ASP A 117 -93.97 -48.82 -48.84
N ALA A 118 -94.75 -48.56 -49.90
CA ALA A 118 -94.45 -47.51 -50.87
C ALA A 118 -94.43 -46.09 -50.24
N GLU A 119 -95.37 -45.79 -49.33
CA GLU A 119 -95.38 -44.52 -48.59
C GLU A 119 -94.15 -44.38 -47.68
N ALA A 120 -93.70 -45.46 -47.04
CA ALA A 120 -92.46 -45.46 -46.25
C ALA A 120 -91.21 -45.24 -47.12
N SER A 121 -91.15 -45.84 -48.32
CA SER A 121 -90.09 -45.58 -49.30
C SER A 121 -90.06 -44.13 -49.76
N LEU A 122 -91.22 -43.53 -50.04
CA LEU A 122 -91.34 -42.11 -50.41
C LEU A 122 -90.81 -41.16 -49.33
N GLU A 123 -91.07 -41.42 -48.04
CA GLU A 123 -90.53 -40.58 -46.96
C GLU A 123 -89.00 -40.66 -46.85
N LYS A 124 -88.40 -41.85 -47.05
CA LYS A 124 -86.94 -41.98 -47.10
C LYS A 124 -86.34 -41.25 -48.31
N VAL A 125 -86.98 -41.30 -49.48
CA VAL A 125 -86.54 -40.54 -50.68
C VAL A 125 -86.55 -39.03 -50.40
N LYS A 126 -87.57 -38.50 -49.71
CA LYS A 126 -87.60 -37.09 -49.25
C LYS A 126 -86.45 -36.78 -48.28
N GLY A 127 -86.15 -37.70 -47.36
CA GLY A 127 -84.99 -37.57 -46.45
C GLY A 127 -83.65 -37.53 -47.19
N ALA A 128 -83.47 -38.38 -48.20
CA ALA A 128 -82.29 -38.39 -49.04
C ALA A 128 -82.14 -37.11 -49.89
N GLU A 129 -83.23 -36.60 -50.47
CA GLU A 129 -83.27 -35.33 -51.20
C GLU A 129 -82.78 -34.14 -50.34
N GLU A 130 -83.23 -34.03 -49.09
CA GLU A 130 -82.78 -32.94 -48.18
C GLU A 130 -81.29 -33.03 -47.82
N ILE A 131 -80.75 -34.23 -47.68
CA ILE A 131 -79.31 -34.42 -47.42
C ILE A 131 -78.47 -34.07 -48.65
N ILE A 132 -78.94 -34.45 -49.85
CA ILE A 132 -78.32 -34.08 -51.13
C ILE A 132 -78.32 -32.55 -51.29
N LYS A 133 -79.44 -31.87 -50.99
CA LYS A 133 -79.50 -30.39 -50.98
C LYS A 133 -78.43 -29.78 -50.08
N GLN A 134 -78.25 -30.29 -48.87
CA GLN A 134 -77.22 -29.77 -47.95
C GLN A 134 -75.79 -30.00 -48.47
N ALA A 135 -75.53 -31.08 -49.21
CA ALA A 135 -74.24 -31.33 -49.87
C ALA A 135 -73.99 -30.44 -51.10
N GLU A 136 -75.05 -30.02 -51.79
CA GLU A 136 -75.02 -29.14 -52.98
C GLU A 136 -75.03 -27.63 -52.64
N GLY A 137 -75.30 -27.24 -51.39
CA GLY A 137 -75.43 -25.82 -51.01
C GLY A 137 -76.86 -25.28 -51.13
N ASN A 138 -77.85 -26.13 -50.84
CA ASN A 138 -79.30 -25.94 -50.93
C ASN A 138 -79.89 -25.95 -52.35
N GLU A 139 -79.12 -26.35 -53.37
CA GLU A 139 -79.64 -26.68 -54.71
C GLU A 139 -80.11 -28.14 -54.76
N THR A 140 -81.13 -28.44 -55.58
CA THR A 140 -81.69 -29.80 -55.68
C THR A 140 -81.23 -30.47 -56.98
N THR A 141 -80.70 -31.70 -56.89
CA THR A 141 -80.26 -32.45 -58.07
C THR A 141 -81.44 -32.91 -58.92
N THR A 142 -81.21 -33.06 -60.22
CA THR A 142 -82.28 -33.52 -61.15
C THR A 142 -82.71 -34.93 -60.74
N ALA A 143 -81.74 -35.82 -60.52
CA ALA A 143 -81.96 -37.19 -60.08
C ALA A 143 -82.78 -37.31 -58.78
N ALA A 144 -82.53 -36.48 -57.76
CA ALA A 144 -83.30 -36.55 -56.51
C ALA A 144 -84.75 -36.11 -56.70
N THR A 145 -85.00 -35.08 -57.53
CA THR A 145 -86.38 -34.69 -57.85
C THR A 145 -87.12 -35.74 -58.68
N GLU A 146 -86.43 -36.40 -59.63
CA GLU A 146 -86.99 -37.48 -60.45
C GLU A 146 -87.26 -38.74 -59.61
N ALA A 147 -86.36 -39.15 -58.72
CA ALA A 147 -86.57 -40.29 -57.81
C ALA A 147 -87.80 -40.07 -56.91
N LYS A 148 -87.95 -38.86 -56.36
CA LYS A 148 -89.12 -38.47 -55.57
C LYS A 148 -90.41 -38.46 -56.39
N ALA A 149 -90.35 -37.96 -57.62
CA ALA A 149 -91.51 -37.95 -58.52
C ALA A 149 -91.96 -39.37 -58.88
N GLU A 150 -91.02 -40.27 -59.18
CA GLU A 150 -91.34 -41.67 -59.51
C GLU A 150 -91.83 -42.45 -58.27
N ALA A 151 -91.25 -42.22 -57.09
CA ALA A 151 -91.74 -42.79 -55.82
C ALA A 151 -93.16 -42.30 -55.48
N GLN A 152 -93.45 -41.00 -55.65
CA GLN A 152 -94.78 -40.42 -55.43
C GLN A 152 -95.80 -40.99 -56.43
N LYS A 153 -95.43 -41.09 -57.71
CA LYS A 153 -96.24 -41.70 -58.77
C LYS A 153 -96.55 -43.17 -58.47
N ALA A 154 -95.55 -43.95 -58.03
CA ALA A 154 -95.73 -45.33 -57.62
C ALA A 154 -96.69 -45.45 -56.41
N VAL A 155 -96.59 -44.57 -55.40
CA VAL A 155 -97.54 -44.50 -54.28
C VAL A 155 -98.97 -44.20 -54.78
N ASP A 156 -99.14 -43.25 -55.67
CA ASP A 156 -100.46 -42.85 -56.18
C ASP A 156 -101.07 -43.91 -57.13
N GLU A 157 -100.25 -44.65 -57.87
CA GLU A 157 -100.68 -45.82 -58.65
C GLU A 157 -101.02 -47.00 -57.72
N ALA A 158 -100.21 -47.29 -56.71
CA ALA A 158 -100.51 -48.32 -55.69
C ALA A 158 -101.84 -48.02 -54.97
N LYS A 159 -102.12 -46.76 -54.61
CA LYS A 159 -103.39 -46.33 -54.00
C LYS A 159 -104.59 -46.58 -54.90
N LYS A 160 -104.48 -46.30 -56.20
CA LYS A 160 -105.51 -46.66 -57.19
C LYS A 160 -105.73 -48.17 -57.26
N LYS A 161 -104.65 -48.97 -57.19
CA LYS A 161 -104.74 -50.43 -57.19
C LYS A 161 -105.31 -51.02 -55.90
N LYS A 162 -105.05 -50.39 -54.75
CA LYS A 162 -105.75 -50.68 -53.49
C LYS A 162 -107.25 -50.41 -53.63
N GLU A 163 -107.64 -49.27 -54.19
CA GLU A 163 -109.07 -48.96 -54.38
C GLU A 163 -109.72 -49.90 -55.42
N ASP A 164 -109.02 -50.31 -56.48
CA ASP A 164 -109.46 -51.37 -57.42
C ASP A 164 -109.66 -52.73 -56.73
N ALA A 165 -108.86 -53.06 -55.70
CA ALA A 165 -109.00 -54.28 -54.89
C ALA A 165 -110.14 -54.13 -53.86
N LYS A 166 -110.28 -52.94 -53.27
CA LYS A 166 -111.33 -52.57 -52.31
C LYS A 166 -112.72 -52.62 -52.96
N ASN A 167 -112.89 -52.04 -54.14
CA ASN A 167 -114.16 -52.07 -54.86
C ASN A 167 -114.60 -53.52 -55.15
N LYS A 168 -113.66 -54.42 -55.48
CA LYS A 168 -113.95 -55.86 -55.69
C LYS A 168 -114.24 -56.59 -54.39
N LYS A 169 -113.56 -56.25 -53.29
CA LYS A 169 -113.88 -56.75 -51.94
C LYS A 169 -115.29 -56.33 -51.54
N ASP A 170 -115.61 -55.05 -51.66
CA ASP A 170 -116.89 -54.50 -51.25
C ASP A 170 -118.03 -55.00 -52.18
N GLU A 171 -117.77 -55.22 -53.46
CA GLU A 171 -118.70 -55.88 -54.40
C GLU A 171 -118.89 -57.37 -54.07
N ALA A 172 -117.82 -58.12 -53.78
CA ALA A 172 -117.89 -59.53 -53.36
C ALA A 172 -118.64 -59.68 -52.02
N GLU A 173 -118.36 -58.81 -51.04
CA GLU A 173 -119.08 -58.74 -49.77
C GLU A 173 -120.54 -58.35 -49.96
N THR A 174 -120.87 -57.44 -50.88
CA THR A 174 -122.27 -57.04 -51.15
C THR A 174 -123.05 -58.18 -51.80
N LYS A 175 -122.47 -58.84 -52.80
CA LYS A 175 -123.08 -60.00 -53.48
C LYS A 175 -123.27 -61.18 -52.53
N ALA A 176 -122.32 -61.43 -51.62
CA ALA A 176 -122.45 -62.44 -50.57
C ALA A 176 -123.42 -62.05 -49.43
N ASN A 177 -123.73 -60.76 -49.24
CA ASN A 177 -124.64 -60.29 -48.17
C ASN A 177 -126.10 -60.09 -48.62
N ASN A 178 -126.39 -59.95 -49.91
CA ASN A 178 -127.78 -59.86 -50.40
C ASN A 178 -128.62 -61.10 -50.02
N THR A 179 -127.98 -62.26 -49.85
CA THR A 179 -128.56 -63.53 -49.36
C THR A 179 -128.94 -63.55 -47.87
N LYS A 180 -128.87 -62.42 -47.15
CA LYS A 180 -129.18 -62.34 -45.71
C LYS A 180 -130.46 -61.58 -45.35
N LYS A 181 -131.20 -61.04 -46.34
CA LYS A 181 -132.24 -60.03 -46.07
C LYS A 181 -133.70 -60.43 -46.27
N GLU A 182 -133.99 -61.61 -46.81
CA GLU A 182 -135.29 -62.27 -46.64
C GLU A 182 -135.08 -63.82 -46.69
N PRO A 183 -135.51 -64.57 -45.66
CA PRO A 183 -135.26 -66.01 -45.57
C PRO A 183 -136.40 -66.83 -46.22
N GLU A 184 -136.08 -68.09 -46.56
CA GLU A 184 -137.05 -69.12 -46.99
C GLU A 184 -137.78 -68.91 -48.34
N GLU A 185 -137.09 -68.50 -49.41
CA GLU A 185 -137.45 -68.96 -50.80
C GLU A 185 -136.34 -68.83 -51.88
N ALA A 186 -135.07 -68.58 -51.50
CA ALA A 186 -133.95 -68.55 -52.44
C ALA A 186 -133.51 -69.97 -52.84
N GLY A 187 -133.85 -70.39 -54.07
CA GLY A 187 -133.53 -71.72 -54.59
C GLY A 187 -132.04 -71.94 -54.92
N GLU A 188 -131.65 -73.22 -55.03
CA GLU A 188 -130.33 -73.72 -55.47
C GLU A 188 -129.71 -72.99 -56.70
N PRO A 189 -130.46 -72.57 -57.75
CA PRO A 189 -129.88 -71.76 -58.84
C PRO A 189 -129.30 -70.40 -58.41
N ASP A 190 -129.83 -69.78 -57.35
CA ASP A 190 -129.50 -68.40 -56.95
C ASP A 190 -128.13 -68.34 -56.25
N LEU A 191 -127.87 -69.28 -55.33
CA LEU A 191 -126.54 -69.46 -54.70
C LEU A 191 -125.46 -69.83 -55.74
N THR A 192 -125.82 -70.60 -56.76
CA THR A 192 -124.89 -71.00 -57.83
C THR A 192 -124.53 -69.83 -58.74
N ALA A 193 -125.46 -68.89 -58.97
CA ALA A 193 -125.18 -67.63 -59.66
C ALA A 193 -124.25 -66.72 -58.84
N ILE A 194 -124.55 -66.54 -57.54
CA ILE A 194 -123.73 -65.73 -56.64
C ILE A 194 -122.30 -66.28 -56.52
N LEU A 195 -122.11 -67.60 -56.45
CA LEU A 195 -120.79 -68.23 -56.45
C LEU A 195 -119.97 -67.79 -57.68
N LYS A 196 -120.53 -67.89 -58.88
CA LYS A 196 -119.86 -67.47 -60.12
C LYS A 196 -119.57 -65.97 -60.14
N GLU A 197 -120.49 -65.14 -59.67
CA GLU A 197 -120.25 -63.70 -59.61
C GLU A 197 -119.11 -63.34 -58.63
N VAL A 198 -119.05 -63.97 -57.46
CA VAL A 198 -117.97 -63.75 -56.48
C VAL A 198 -116.65 -64.34 -56.97
N GLU A 199 -116.65 -65.52 -57.59
CA GLU A 199 -115.47 -66.14 -58.21
C GLU A 199 -114.86 -65.24 -59.29
N SER A 200 -115.70 -64.62 -60.13
CA SER A 200 -115.26 -63.67 -61.16
C SER A 200 -114.54 -62.42 -60.62
N LEU A 201 -114.71 -62.10 -59.32
CA LEU A 201 -114.06 -60.97 -58.65
C LEU A 201 -112.71 -61.32 -58.01
N VAL A 202 -112.43 -62.60 -57.75
CA VAL A 202 -111.19 -63.06 -57.11
C VAL A 202 -109.98 -62.79 -57.98
N GLU A 203 -110.01 -63.26 -59.23
CA GLU A 203 -108.87 -63.12 -60.14
C GLU A 203 -108.52 -61.65 -60.45
N PRO A 204 -109.50 -60.74 -60.66
CA PRO A 204 -109.24 -59.30 -60.80
C PRO A 204 -108.80 -58.60 -59.50
N ALA A 205 -109.12 -59.13 -58.32
CA ALA A 205 -108.67 -58.59 -57.03
C ALA A 205 -107.22 -58.99 -56.74
N VAL A 206 -106.88 -60.27 -56.93
CA VAL A 206 -105.48 -60.75 -56.84
C VAL A 206 -104.60 -60.03 -57.86
N GLN A 207 -105.09 -59.79 -59.08
CA GLN A 207 -104.36 -58.94 -60.05
C GLN A 207 -104.16 -57.49 -59.58
N ALA A 208 -105.13 -56.90 -58.86
CA ALA A 208 -104.99 -55.54 -58.32
C ALA A 208 -103.96 -55.52 -57.18
N ALA A 209 -103.94 -56.53 -56.31
CA ALA A 209 -102.91 -56.72 -55.28
C ALA A 209 -101.51 -56.91 -55.88
N SER A 210 -101.37 -57.82 -56.85
CA SER A 210 -100.11 -58.04 -57.58
C SER A 210 -99.65 -56.81 -58.39
N ALA A 211 -100.58 -55.92 -58.77
CA ALA A 211 -100.24 -54.64 -59.39
C ALA A 211 -99.76 -53.64 -58.33
N ALA A 212 -100.45 -53.50 -57.19
CA ALA A 212 -100.01 -52.67 -56.07
C ALA A 212 -98.60 -53.07 -55.57
N GLN A 213 -98.31 -54.37 -55.46
CA GLN A 213 -96.98 -54.89 -55.11
C GLN A 213 -95.90 -54.60 -56.18
N LYS A 214 -96.28 -54.46 -57.47
CA LYS A 214 -95.34 -54.03 -58.52
C LYS A 214 -95.02 -52.54 -58.37
N GLU A 215 -96.02 -51.72 -58.05
CA GLU A 215 -95.82 -50.30 -57.77
C GLU A 215 -95.01 -50.07 -56.48
N GLN A 216 -95.24 -50.86 -55.42
CA GLN A 216 -94.37 -50.93 -54.24
C GLN A 216 -92.90 -51.14 -54.65
N LYS A 217 -92.61 -52.15 -55.47
CA LYS A 217 -91.23 -52.41 -55.92
C LYS A 217 -90.62 -51.24 -56.71
N LYS A 218 -91.42 -50.44 -57.43
CA LYS A 218 -90.93 -49.21 -58.07
C LYS A 218 -90.53 -48.15 -57.03
N ALA A 219 -91.34 -47.97 -55.99
CA ALA A 219 -91.02 -47.06 -54.88
C ALA A 219 -89.76 -47.52 -54.11
N GLU A 220 -89.61 -48.82 -53.87
CA GLU A 220 -88.41 -49.41 -53.25
C GLU A 220 -87.15 -49.24 -54.12
N TRP A 221 -87.27 -49.33 -55.45
CA TRP A 221 -86.14 -49.04 -56.36
C TRP A 221 -85.78 -47.56 -56.36
N ALA A 222 -86.76 -46.66 -56.36
CA ALA A 222 -86.53 -45.22 -56.22
C ALA A 222 -85.88 -44.85 -54.87
N GLU A 223 -86.27 -45.53 -53.77
CA GLU A 223 -85.60 -45.43 -52.47
C GLU A 223 -84.12 -45.80 -52.56
N LYS A 224 -83.79 -46.98 -53.11
CA LYS A 224 -82.41 -47.45 -53.24
C LYS A 224 -81.56 -46.48 -54.06
N ILE A 225 -82.06 -46.00 -55.19
CA ILE A 225 -81.35 -45.02 -56.03
C ILE A 225 -81.10 -43.73 -55.25
N ALA A 226 -82.08 -43.22 -54.51
CA ALA A 226 -81.95 -41.99 -53.74
C ALA A 226 -80.94 -42.13 -52.58
N GLU A 227 -80.91 -43.26 -51.88
CA GLU A 227 -79.94 -43.53 -50.81
C GLU A 227 -78.51 -43.70 -51.32
N GLU A 228 -78.29 -44.38 -52.45
CA GLU A 228 -76.95 -44.49 -53.04
C GLU A 228 -76.46 -43.15 -53.60
N LEU A 229 -77.36 -42.36 -54.22
CA LEU A 229 -77.08 -41.00 -54.63
C LEU A 229 -76.70 -40.12 -53.43
N LYS A 230 -77.43 -40.20 -52.32
CA LYS A 230 -77.12 -39.51 -51.07
C LYS A 230 -75.70 -39.83 -50.57
N LYS A 231 -75.30 -41.10 -50.52
CA LYS A 231 -73.92 -41.49 -50.14
C LYS A 231 -72.87 -40.82 -51.02
N ALA A 232 -73.11 -40.75 -52.33
CA ALA A 232 -72.19 -40.10 -53.27
C ALA A 232 -72.04 -38.59 -53.00
N TYR A 233 -73.13 -37.92 -52.66
CA TYR A 233 -73.12 -36.49 -52.34
C TYR A 233 -72.57 -36.18 -50.94
N GLU A 234 -72.84 -37.01 -49.93
CA GLU A 234 -72.17 -36.94 -48.63
C GLU A 234 -70.65 -37.10 -48.78
N ALA A 235 -70.19 -38.06 -49.60
CA ALA A 235 -68.78 -38.25 -49.91
C ALA A 235 -68.15 -37.01 -50.59
N LYS A 236 -68.83 -36.43 -51.60
CA LYS A 236 -68.43 -35.16 -52.25
C LYS A 236 -68.28 -34.02 -51.24
N LYS A 237 -69.22 -33.88 -50.30
CA LYS A 237 -69.16 -32.86 -49.23
C LYS A 237 -67.95 -33.08 -48.32
N ASN A 238 -67.78 -34.30 -47.80
CA ASN A 238 -66.69 -34.65 -46.89
C ASN A 238 -65.31 -34.41 -47.55
N ALA A 239 -65.15 -34.78 -48.83
CA ALA A 239 -63.92 -34.55 -49.57
C ALA A 239 -63.59 -33.05 -49.73
N LYS A 240 -64.61 -32.21 -49.97
CA LYS A 240 -64.47 -30.75 -50.03
C LYS A 240 -64.07 -30.15 -48.68
N GLU A 241 -64.64 -30.64 -47.58
CA GLU A 241 -64.27 -30.22 -46.22
C GLU A 241 -62.81 -30.59 -45.90
N SER A 242 -62.37 -31.81 -46.24
CA SER A 242 -60.97 -32.23 -46.09
C SER A 242 -59.99 -31.39 -46.91
N LYS A 243 -60.35 -30.99 -48.14
CA LYS A 243 -59.55 -30.04 -48.93
C LYS A 243 -59.37 -28.71 -48.18
N VAL A 244 -60.46 -28.10 -47.71
CA VAL A 244 -60.41 -26.78 -47.04
C VAL A 244 -59.62 -26.85 -45.73
N ALA A 245 -59.74 -27.95 -44.98
CA ALA A 245 -58.93 -28.19 -43.79
C ALA A 245 -57.43 -28.28 -44.11
N ALA A 246 -57.06 -29.04 -45.16
CA ALA A 246 -55.68 -29.17 -45.61
C ALA A 246 -55.07 -27.83 -46.10
N GLU A 247 -55.86 -27.01 -46.79
CA GLU A 247 -55.45 -25.65 -47.21
C GLU A 247 -55.12 -24.77 -45.98
N LYS A 248 -56.02 -24.75 -44.99
CA LYS A 248 -55.88 -23.94 -43.76
C LYS A 248 -54.69 -24.37 -42.89
N GLU A 249 -54.51 -25.67 -42.66
CA GLU A 249 -53.41 -26.17 -41.81
C GLU A 249 -52.04 -25.85 -42.42
N LYS A 250 -51.89 -26.02 -43.74
CA LYS A 250 -50.65 -25.68 -44.44
C LYS A 250 -50.34 -24.18 -44.38
N GLU A 251 -51.35 -23.31 -44.53
CA GLU A 251 -51.18 -21.85 -44.44
C GLU A 251 -50.71 -21.43 -43.04
N ASN A 252 -51.36 -21.93 -41.99
CA ASN A 252 -50.98 -21.70 -40.58
C ASN A 252 -49.52 -22.13 -40.29
N ALA A 253 -49.08 -23.27 -40.82
CA ALA A 253 -47.72 -23.75 -40.62
C ALA A 253 -46.67 -22.92 -41.37
N THR A 254 -47.02 -22.47 -42.59
CA THR A 254 -46.12 -21.65 -43.42
C THR A 254 -45.86 -20.28 -42.78
N SER A 255 -46.88 -19.68 -42.14
CA SER A 255 -46.72 -18.39 -41.44
C SER A 255 -45.90 -18.48 -40.15
N ALA A 256 -45.83 -19.66 -39.52
CA ALA A 256 -45.04 -19.89 -38.31
C ALA A 256 -43.56 -20.26 -38.57
N ALA A 257 -43.21 -20.71 -39.78
CA ALA A 257 -41.88 -21.23 -40.13
C ALA A 257 -40.95 -20.15 -40.73
N SER A 258 -40.79 -19.03 -40.04
CA SER A 258 -40.33 -17.73 -40.59
C SER A 258 -38.87 -17.62 -41.08
N ASP A 259 -38.05 -18.69 -41.08
CA ASP A 259 -36.78 -18.74 -41.82
C ASP A 259 -36.66 -20.07 -42.62
N PRO A 260 -36.77 -20.06 -43.96
CA PRO A 260 -36.85 -21.26 -44.80
C PRO A 260 -35.48 -21.95 -45.03
N LYS A 261 -34.47 -21.70 -44.19
CA LYS A 261 -33.11 -22.24 -44.37
C LYS A 261 -32.89 -23.64 -43.78
N VAL A 262 -33.81 -24.13 -42.93
CA VAL A 262 -33.71 -25.49 -42.37
C VAL A 262 -34.18 -26.53 -43.40
N PRO A 263 -33.33 -27.49 -43.82
CA PRO A 263 -33.70 -28.44 -44.88
C PRO A 263 -34.90 -29.32 -44.53
N LYS A 264 -35.02 -29.79 -43.27
CA LYS A 264 -36.17 -30.58 -42.81
C LYS A 264 -37.48 -29.78 -42.82
N VAL A 265 -37.47 -28.52 -42.36
CA VAL A 265 -38.64 -27.63 -42.43
C VAL A 265 -39.08 -27.43 -43.88
N THR A 266 -38.13 -27.18 -44.78
CA THR A 266 -38.39 -27.00 -46.22
C THR A 266 -39.01 -28.26 -46.83
N ALA A 267 -38.46 -29.45 -46.53
CA ALA A 267 -38.99 -30.73 -46.99
C ALA A 267 -40.41 -30.99 -46.43
N ALA A 268 -40.66 -30.69 -45.16
CA ALA A 268 -41.99 -30.86 -44.56
C ALA A 268 -43.03 -29.87 -45.15
N ILE A 269 -42.63 -28.63 -45.46
CA ILE A 269 -43.48 -27.65 -46.18
C ILE A 269 -43.81 -28.16 -47.59
N GLN A 270 -42.84 -28.74 -48.30
CA GLN A 270 -43.08 -29.34 -49.62
C GLN A 270 -44.06 -30.51 -49.52
N ILE A 271 -43.86 -31.45 -48.57
CA ILE A 271 -44.77 -32.57 -48.34
C ILE A 271 -46.19 -32.06 -48.02
N ALA A 272 -46.32 -31.01 -47.19
CA ALA A 272 -47.62 -30.41 -46.88
C ALA A 272 -48.30 -29.80 -48.13
N GLU A 273 -47.56 -29.16 -49.03
CA GLU A 273 -48.11 -28.62 -50.27
C GLU A 273 -48.50 -29.73 -51.27
N GLU A 274 -47.67 -30.77 -51.42
CA GLU A 274 -47.98 -31.95 -52.25
C GLU A 274 -49.24 -32.68 -51.77
N GLN A 275 -49.38 -32.89 -50.45
CA GLN A 275 -50.55 -33.57 -49.89
C GLN A 275 -51.80 -32.68 -49.89
N LYS A 276 -51.67 -31.36 -49.74
CA LYS A 276 -52.77 -30.39 -49.99
C LYS A 276 -53.26 -30.49 -51.45
N GLN A 277 -52.36 -30.54 -52.43
CA GLN A 277 -52.72 -30.71 -53.84
C GLN A 277 -53.38 -32.08 -54.11
N SER A 278 -52.90 -33.14 -53.46
CA SER A 278 -53.54 -34.46 -53.47
C SER A 278 -54.98 -34.39 -52.91
N ALA A 279 -55.19 -33.79 -51.74
CA ALA A 279 -56.52 -33.60 -51.15
C ALA A 279 -57.46 -32.82 -52.08
N GLY A 280 -56.96 -31.76 -52.73
CA GLY A 280 -57.71 -31.00 -53.73
C GLY A 280 -58.08 -31.84 -54.96
N THR A 281 -57.17 -32.65 -55.46
CA THR A 281 -57.40 -33.56 -56.60
C THR A 281 -58.44 -34.63 -56.25
N LYS A 282 -58.32 -35.25 -55.07
CA LYS A 282 -59.27 -36.26 -54.58
C LYS A 282 -60.66 -35.68 -54.28
N ALA A 283 -60.74 -34.43 -53.84
CA ALA A 283 -62.01 -33.71 -53.77
C ALA A 283 -62.65 -33.48 -55.15
N THR A 284 -61.87 -33.21 -56.19
CA THR A 284 -62.41 -33.12 -57.57
C THR A 284 -62.83 -34.48 -58.12
N GLU A 285 -62.09 -35.56 -57.84
CA GLU A 285 -62.48 -36.93 -58.21
C GLU A 285 -63.79 -37.35 -57.53
N ALA A 286 -63.96 -37.06 -56.23
CA ALA A 286 -65.21 -37.33 -55.50
C ALA A 286 -66.39 -36.54 -56.07
N ALA A 287 -66.17 -35.26 -56.39
CA ALA A 287 -67.19 -34.41 -57.01
C ALA A 287 -67.57 -34.85 -58.43
N GLN A 288 -66.63 -35.41 -59.20
CA GLN A 288 -66.92 -36.02 -60.51
C GLN A 288 -67.68 -37.33 -60.34
N ALA A 289 -67.24 -38.22 -59.45
CA ALA A 289 -67.89 -39.50 -59.21
C ALA A 289 -69.35 -39.34 -58.70
N ALA A 290 -69.62 -38.31 -57.90
CA ALA A 290 -70.99 -37.95 -57.50
C ALA A 290 -71.87 -37.51 -58.68
N LYS A 291 -71.31 -36.80 -59.68
CA LYS A 291 -72.01 -36.47 -60.93
C LYS A 291 -72.22 -37.69 -61.84
N GLU A 292 -71.23 -38.60 -61.90
CA GLU A 292 -71.39 -39.89 -62.58
C GLU A 292 -72.52 -40.72 -61.91
N ALA A 293 -72.63 -40.68 -60.57
CA ALA A 293 -73.73 -41.30 -59.83
C ALA A 293 -75.09 -40.61 -60.07
N GLU A 294 -75.14 -39.28 -60.18
CA GLU A 294 -76.36 -38.55 -60.55
C GLU A 294 -76.86 -38.94 -61.96
N GLN A 295 -75.96 -39.06 -62.93
CA GLN A 295 -76.30 -39.49 -64.29
C GLN A 295 -76.80 -40.94 -64.32
N ALA A 296 -76.10 -41.86 -63.66
CA ALA A 296 -76.55 -43.26 -63.53
C ALA A 296 -77.89 -43.36 -62.79
N ALA A 297 -78.14 -42.51 -61.79
CA ALA A 297 -79.40 -42.47 -61.06
C ALA A 297 -80.57 -42.06 -61.98
N ILE A 298 -80.39 -41.05 -62.84
CA ILE A 298 -81.38 -40.63 -63.85
C ILE A 298 -81.70 -41.79 -64.83
N GLU A 299 -80.71 -42.57 -65.23
CA GLU A 299 -80.90 -43.73 -66.11
C GLU A 299 -81.63 -44.88 -65.38
N ALA A 300 -81.22 -45.19 -64.15
CA ALA A 300 -81.89 -46.19 -63.31
C ALA A 300 -83.36 -45.82 -62.98
N ILE A 301 -83.67 -44.53 -62.75
CA ILE A 301 -85.05 -44.05 -62.52
C ILE A 301 -85.90 -44.26 -63.78
N LYS A 302 -85.35 -44.06 -64.98
CA LYS A 302 -86.08 -44.30 -66.24
C LYS A 302 -86.38 -45.79 -66.46
N ALA A 303 -85.45 -46.68 -66.11
CA ALA A 303 -85.62 -48.13 -66.23
C ALA A 303 -86.81 -48.67 -65.40
N ILE A 304 -87.10 -48.07 -64.24
CA ILE A 304 -88.25 -48.40 -63.36
C ILE A 304 -89.58 -48.40 -64.13
N GLY A 305 -89.76 -47.44 -65.06
CA GLY A 305 -90.98 -47.31 -65.85
C GLY A 305 -91.10 -48.28 -67.03
N GLN A 306 -89.99 -48.86 -67.52
CA GLN A 306 -89.93 -49.54 -68.81
C GLN A 306 -89.95 -51.08 -68.73
N LYS A 307 -89.94 -51.66 -67.51
CA LYS A 307 -89.79 -53.11 -67.25
C LYS A 307 -88.44 -53.70 -67.72
N GLU A 308 -87.40 -52.87 -67.71
CA GLU A 308 -86.02 -53.32 -67.91
C GLU A 308 -85.43 -53.89 -66.61
N ASP A 309 -84.21 -54.43 -66.66
CA ASP A 309 -83.53 -54.97 -65.48
C ASP A 309 -82.96 -53.84 -64.59
N VAL A 310 -83.87 -53.21 -63.82
CA VAL A 310 -83.57 -52.11 -62.91
C VAL A 310 -82.41 -52.44 -61.95
N GLN A 311 -82.26 -53.69 -61.54
CA GLN A 311 -81.23 -54.10 -60.58
C GLN A 311 -79.82 -53.83 -61.13
N LYS A 312 -79.60 -54.07 -62.42
CA LYS A 312 -78.32 -53.83 -63.09
C LYS A 312 -77.95 -52.34 -63.08
N GLU A 313 -78.89 -51.46 -63.42
CA GLU A 313 -78.65 -50.01 -63.46
C GLU A 313 -78.46 -49.43 -62.04
N VAL A 314 -79.16 -49.96 -61.03
CA VAL A 314 -78.93 -49.60 -59.62
C VAL A 314 -77.54 -50.00 -59.14
N SER A 315 -77.00 -51.14 -59.59
CA SER A 315 -75.60 -51.51 -59.30
C SER A 315 -74.58 -50.55 -59.93
N VAL A 316 -74.89 -49.91 -61.06
CA VAL A 316 -74.04 -48.84 -61.62
C VAL A 316 -74.05 -47.60 -60.71
N VAL A 317 -75.22 -47.20 -60.17
CA VAL A 317 -75.30 -46.10 -59.19
C VAL A 317 -74.45 -46.41 -57.95
N GLN A 318 -74.52 -47.66 -57.45
CA GLN A 318 -73.72 -48.13 -56.32
C GLN A 318 -72.21 -48.04 -56.59
N GLU A 319 -71.73 -48.52 -57.75
CA GLU A 319 -70.32 -48.45 -58.11
C GLU A 319 -69.80 -47.00 -58.15
N LYS A 320 -70.61 -46.07 -58.68
CA LYS A 320 -70.26 -44.64 -58.73
C LYS A 320 -70.27 -43.99 -57.35
N ALA A 321 -71.23 -44.35 -56.49
CA ALA A 321 -71.28 -43.89 -55.10
C ALA A 321 -70.07 -44.40 -54.30
N GLU A 322 -69.68 -45.66 -54.47
CA GLU A 322 -68.45 -46.22 -53.90
C GLU A 322 -67.20 -45.50 -54.40
N LYS A 323 -67.11 -45.19 -55.70
CA LYS A 323 -65.99 -44.43 -56.28
C LYS A 323 -65.89 -43.03 -55.63
N ALA A 324 -67.03 -42.37 -55.41
CA ALA A 324 -67.06 -41.09 -54.69
C ALA A 324 -66.59 -41.23 -53.23
N SER A 325 -67.04 -42.28 -52.53
CA SER A 325 -66.61 -42.60 -51.16
C SER A 325 -65.11 -42.89 -51.06
N LYS A 326 -64.56 -43.73 -51.94
CA LYS A 326 -63.12 -44.05 -52.03
C LYS A 326 -62.28 -42.78 -52.26
N ALA A 327 -62.74 -41.88 -53.14
CA ALA A 327 -62.09 -40.59 -53.38
C ALA A 327 -62.18 -39.64 -52.15
N ALA A 328 -63.29 -39.65 -51.42
CA ALA A 328 -63.43 -38.87 -50.18
C ALA A 328 -62.50 -39.35 -49.07
N THR A 329 -62.36 -40.66 -48.87
CA THR A 329 -61.38 -41.24 -47.94
C THR A 329 -59.94 -40.89 -48.34
N ALA A 330 -59.62 -40.92 -49.64
CA ALA A 330 -58.31 -40.49 -50.12
C ALA A 330 -58.04 -38.98 -49.87
N ALA A 331 -59.05 -38.12 -49.98
CA ALA A 331 -58.94 -36.71 -49.62
C ALA A 331 -58.68 -36.49 -48.12
N LYS A 332 -59.35 -37.27 -47.26
CA LYS A 332 -59.16 -37.25 -45.79
C LYS A 332 -57.79 -37.79 -45.36
N ASN A 333 -57.30 -38.83 -46.03
CA ASN A 333 -55.96 -39.36 -45.82
C ASN A 333 -54.88 -38.31 -46.18
N ALA A 334 -55.04 -37.63 -47.31
CA ALA A 334 -54.17 -36.54 -47.74
C ALA A 334 -54.21 -35.35 -46.75
N GLN A 335 -55.38 -34.97 -46.23
CA GLN A 335 -55.51 -33.99 -45.14
C GLN A 335 -54.70 -34.42 -43.90
N THR A 336 -54.84 -35.67 -43.45
CA THR A 336 -54.12 -36.17 -42.26
C THR A 336 -52.60 -36.12 -42.46
N LYS A 337 -52.12 -36.39 -43.69
CA LYS A 337 -50.69 -36.27 -44.04
C LYS A 337 -50.20 -34.81 -44.02
N VAL A 338 -51.05 -33.84 -44.39
CA VAL A 338 -50.75 -32.40 -44.18
C VAL A 338 -50.59 -32.10 -42.70
N GLU A 339 -51.55 -32.52 -41.86
CA GLU A 339 -51.52 -32.28 -40.41
C GLU A 339 -50.24 -32.86 -39.76
N ILE A 340 -49.82 -34.07 -40.15
CA ILE A 340 -48.54 -34.66 -39.72
C ILE A 340 -47.34 -33.78 -40.11
N ALA A 341 -47.27 -33.34 -41.38
CA ALA A 341 -46.21 -32.47 -41.85
C ALA A 341 -46.18 -31.12 -41.11
N VAL A 342 -47.35 -30.57 -40.75
CA VAL A 342 -47.49 -29.36 -39.93
C VAL A 342 -46.93 -29.55 -38.52
N PHE A 343 -47.15 -30.71 -37.89
CA PHE A 343 -46.54 -31.01 -36.60
C PHE A 343 -45.02 -31.16 -36.69
N VAL A 344 -44.48 -31.78 -37.76
CA VAL A 344 -43.03 -31.83 -38.01
C VAL A 344 -42.43 -30.43 -38.11
N ILE A 345 -43.07 -29.51 -38.88
CA ILE A 345 -42.63 -28.11 -39.00
C ILE A 345 -42.55 -27.44 -37.62
N LYS A 346 -43.61 -27.54 -36.79
CA LYS A 346 -43.63 -26.97 -35.42
C LYS A 346 -42.53 -27.55 -34.53
N THR A 347 -42.28 -28.86 -34.65
CA THR A 347 -41.24 -29.58 -33.88
C THR A 347 -39.85 -29.10 -34.25
N GLU A 348 -39.55 -28.98 -35.54
CA GLU A 348 -38.26 -28.52 -36.07
C GLU A 348 -37.97 -27.05 -35.71
N VAL A 349 -38.97 -26.15 -35.77
CA VAL A 349 -38.82 -24.76 -35.33
C VAL A 349 -38.53 -24.67 -33.83
N SER A 350 -39.29 -25.38 -32.99
CA SER A 350 -39.08 -25.39 -31.54
C SER A 350 -37.70 -25.96 -31.15
N LYS A 351 -37.23 -26.97 -31.89
CA LYS A 351 -35.89 -27.55 -31.77
C LYS A 351 -34.79 -26.53 -32.08
N GLU A 352 -34.94 -25.74 -33.14
CA GLU A 352 -33.93 -24.73 -33.50
C GLU A 352 -33.81 -23.64 -32.43
N GLU A 353 -34.94 -23.17 -31.89
CA GLU A 353 -34.96 -22.19 -30.80
C GLU A 353 -34.41 -22.76 -29.47
N ALA A 354 -34.64 -24.05 -29.19
CA ALA A 354 -34.01 -24.74 -28.06
C ALA A 354 -32.48 -24.83 -28.24
N VAL A 355 -31.99 -25.14 -29.45
CA VAL A 355 -30.55 -25.19 -29.78
C VAL A 355 -29.91 -23.80 -29.65
N LYS A 356 -30.55 -22.74 -30.18
CA LYS A 356 -30.09 -21.35 -30.02
C LYS A 356 -29.99 -20.97 -28.53
N SER A 357 -31.01 -21.33 -27.75
CA SER A 357 -31.06 -21.05 -26.31
C SER A 357 -29.95 -21.77 -25.53
N ALA A 358 -29.70 -23.05 -25.84
CA ALA A 358 -28.64 -23.83 -25.22
C ALA A 358 -27.23 -23.29 -25.55
N ASN A 359 -26.98 -22.96 -26.81
CA ASN A 359 -25.69 -22.38 -27.22
C ASN A 359 -25.42 -21.03 -26.50
N ALA A 360 -26.43 -20.16 -26.41
CA ALA A 360 -26.31 -18.89 -25.69
C ALA A 360 -26.14 -19.06 -24.16
N ALA A 361 -26.62 -20.17 -23.59
CA ALA A 361 -26.40 -20.50 -22.18
C ALA A 361 -24.97 -20.99 -21.94
N GLU A 362 -24.39 -21.76 -22.87
CA GLU A 362 -22.99 -22.19 -22.84
C GLU A 362 -22.01 -21.01 -22.98
N GLU A 363 -22.36 -19.99 -23.78
CA GLU A 363 -21.62 -18.71 -23.80
C GLU A 363 -21.66 -17.98 -22.45
N ALA A 364 -22.83 -17.91 -21.80
CA ALA A 364 -22.99 -17.27 -20.50
C ALA A 364 -22.19 -18.00 -19.41
N LYS A 365 -22.22 -19.35 -19.42
CA LYS A 365 -21.35 -20.20 -18.61
C LYS A 365 -19.88 -19.85 -18.85
N THR A 366 -19.41 -19.84 -20.10
CA THR A 366 -18.00 -19.64 -20.43
C THR A 366 -17.50 -18.28 -19.91
N LYS A 367 -18.29 -17.22 -20.07
CA LYS A 367 -18.00 -15.89 -19.49
C LYS A 367 -17.92 -15.92 -17.96
N ALA A 368 -18.85 -16.62 -17.30
CA ALA A 368 -18.80 -16.80 -15.85
C ALA A 368 -17.56 -17.59 -15.38
N GLU A 369 -17.11 -18.59 -16.15
CA GLU A 369 -15.89 -19.35 -15.85
C GLU A 369 -14.61 -18.50 -16.00
N GLU A 370 -14.53 -17.67 -17.05
CA GLU A 370 -13.43 -16.73 -17.27
C GLU A 370 -13.35 -15.68 -16.14
N VAL A 371 -14.47 -15.02 -15.83
CA VAL A 371 -14.58 -14.02 -14.76
C VAL A 371 -14.20 -14.62 -13.40
N ALA A 372 -14.67 -15.82 -13.08
CA ALA A 372 -14.30 -16.50 -11.84
C ALA A 372 -12.81 -16.87 -11.78
N ARG A 373 -12.19 -17.23 -12.92
CA ARG A 373 -10.76 -17.53 -13.02
C ARG A 373 -9.89 -16.28 -12.84
N GLU A 374 -10.27 -15.16 -13.42
CA GLU A 374 -9.58 -13.88 -13.22
C GLU A 374 -9.74 -13.39 -11.77
N SER A 375 -10.95 -13.47 -11.20
CA SER A 375 -11.21 -13.15 -9.79
C SER A 375 -10.36 -13.99 -8.83
N GLN A 376 -10.11 -15.28 -9.15
CA GLN A 376 -9.25 -16.14 -8.32
C GLN A 376 -7.78 -15.70 -8.28
N LYS A 377 -7.29 -14.91 -9.24
CA LYS A 377 -5.94 -14.30 -9.19
C LYS A 377 -5.86 -13.13 -8.19
N VAL A 378 -7.00 -12.58 -7.78
CA VAL A 378 -7.09 -11.48 -6.82
C VAL A 378 -7.01 -12.07 -5.41
N GLU A 379 -5.79 -12.14 -4.85
CA GLU A 379 -5.54 -12.74 -3.54
C GLU A 379 -6.17 -11.92 -2.40
N ILE A 380 -7.42 -12.26 -2.04
CA ILE A 380 -8.09 -11.76 -0.85
C ILE A 380 -8.16 -12.83 0.25
N THR A 381 -8.13 -12.37 1.50
CA THR A 381 -8.21 -13.22 2.70
C THR A 381 -9.65 -13.57 3.10
N ASP A 382 -10.66 -12.86 2.60
CA ASP A 382 -12.06 -13.18 2.86
C ASP A 382 -12.56 -14.32 1.94
N ALA A 383 -12.46 -15.54 2.46
CA ALA A 383 -12.94 -16.74 1.79
C ALA A 383 -14.46 -16.74 1.53
N THR A 384 -15.25 -15.86 2.15
CA THR A 384 -16.70 -15.75 1.94
C THR A 384 -17.00 -15.08 0.61
N LYS A 385 -16.31 -13.97 0.30
CA LYS A 385 -16.46 -13.23 -0.97
C LYS A 385 -16.04 -14.11 -2.15
N SER A 386 -14.88 -14.78 -2.07
CA SER A 386 -14.43 -15.73 -3.10
C SER A 386 -15.32 -16.97 -3.26
N LYS A 387 -16.09 -17.36 -2.22
CA LYS A 387 -17.12 -18.41 -2.33
C LYS A 387 -18.36 -17.93 -3.08
N LYS A 388 -18.80 -16.67 -2.90
CA LYS A 388 -19.93 -16.09 -3.66
C LYS A 388 -19.68 -16.20 -5.17
N VAL A 389 -18.48 -15.82 -5.65
CA VAL A 389 -18.06 -15.95 -7.05
C VAL A 389 -18.21 -17.38 -7.57
N LYS A 390 -17.66 -18.37 -6.82
CA LYS A 390 -17.74 -19.79 -7.18
C LYS A 390 -19.17 -20.33 -7.20
N SER A 391 -20.03 -19.85 -6.29
CA SER A 391 -21.44 -20.25 -6.23
C SER A 391 -22.21 -19.77 -7.45
N ALA A 392 -22.10 -18.48 -7.81
CA ALA A 392 -22.74 -17.92 -8.99
C ALA A 392 -22.23 -18.57 -10.30
N LYS A 393 -20.91 -18.80 -10.39
CA LYS A 393 -20.29 -19.53 -11.50
C LYS A 393 -20.87 -20.94 -11.66
N ASN A 394 -21.05 -21.67 -10.56
CA ASN A 394 -21.61 -23.02 -10.61
C ASN A 394 -23.08 -23.01 -11.00
N GLU A 395 -23.85 -22.00 -10.60
CA GLU A 395 -25.23 -21.85 -11.07
C GLU A 395 -25.30 -21.61 -12.58
N ALA A 396 -24.40 -20.78 -13.14
CA ALA A 396 -24.31 -20.59 -14.59
C ALA A 396 -24.00 -21.91 -15.34
N VAL A 397 -23.12 -22.76 -14.77
CA VAL A 397 -22.82 -24.11 -15.30
C VAL A 397 -24.07 -25.00 -15.25
N ASN A 398 -24.73 -25.11 -14.09
CA ASN A 398 -25.92 -25.94 -13.90
C ASN A 398 -27.05 -25.56 -14.88
N GLN A 399 -27.24 -24.26 -15.12
CA GLN A 399 -28.28 -23.77 -16.03
C GLN A 399 -27.91 -23.99 -17.51
N ALA A 400 -26.63 -23.94 -17.88
CA ALA A 400 -26.19 -24.36 -19.22
C ALA A 400 -26.38 -25.88 -19.44
N GLU A 401 -26.12 -26.72 -18.43
CA GLU A 401 -26.40 -28.16 -18.48
C GLU A 401 -27.90 -28.46 -18.59
N ALA A 402 -28.75 -27.70 -17.89
CA ALA A 402 -30.20 -27.78 -18.02
C ALA A 402 -30.69 -27.39 -19.43
N ALA A 403 -30.12 -26.32 -20.00
CA ALA A 403 -30.44 -25.88 -21.36
C ALA A 403 -30.00 -26.92 -22.42
N ASN A 404 -28.82 -27.52 -22.26
CA ASN A 404 -28.36 -28.62 -23.10
C ASN A 404 -29.26 -29.86 -22.97
N THR A 405 -29.69 -30.22 -21.77
CA THR A 405 -30.66 -31.31 -21.53
C THR A 405 -31.98 -31.06 -22.27
N ALA A 406 -32.49 -29.83 -22.23
CA ALA A 406 -33.68 -29.44 -22.97
C ALA A 406 -33.47 -29.49 -24.49
N LYS A 407 -32.30 -29.06 -25.00
CA LYS A 407 -31.91 -29.23 -26.41
C LYS A 407 -31.94 -30.70 -26.85
N GLU A 408 -31.37 -31.64 -26.08
CA GLU A 408 -31.40 -33.07 -26.42
C GLU A 408 -32.82 -33.65 -26.42
N ALA A 409 -33.70 -33.18 -25.52
CA ALA A 409 -35.11 -33.52 -25.54
C ALA A 409 -35.82 -33.00 -26.81
N ALA A 410 -35.48 -31.80 -27.28
CA ALA A 410 -36.02 -31.25 -28.53
C ALA A 410 -35.49 -31.97 -29.78
N LEU A 411 -34.22 -32.39 -29.80
CA LEU A 411 -33.66 -33.26 -30.84
C LEU A 411 -34.40 -34.61 -30.90
N THR A 412 -34.60 -35.24 -29.73
CA THR A 412 -35.33 -36.51 -29.61
C THR A 412 -36.79 -36.38 -30.09
N ALA A 413 -37.46 -35.27 -29.76
CA ALA A 413 -38.81 -34.99 -30.24
C ALA A 413 -38.84 -34.85 -31.77
N ALA A 414 -37.88 -34.14 -32.36
CA ALA A 414 -37.78 -34.00 -33.82
C ALA A 414 -37.56 -35.33 -34.55
N ASP A 415 -36.70 -36.20 -34.04
CA ASP A 415 -36.51 -37.55 -34.61
C ASP A 415 -37.78 -38.41 -34.49
N ASN A 416 -38.59 -38.22 -33.46
CA ASN A 416 -39.87 -38.93 -33.32
C ASN A 416 -40.94 -38.37 -34.28
N ALA A 417 -40.97 -37.05 -34.51
CA ALA A 417 -41.84 -36.46 -35.53
C ALA A 417 -41.46 -36.93 -36.96
N ASP A 418 -40.16 -37.03 -37.26
CA ASP A 418 -39.65 -37.53 -38.54
C ASP A 418 -39.98 -39.02 -38.76
N LYS A 419 -39.84 -39.86 -37.71
CA LYS A 419 -40.32 -41.26 -37.74
C LYS A 419 -41.83 -41.34 -38.00
N ALA A 420 -42.62 -40.50 -37.33
CA ALA A 420 -44.07 -40.46 -37.53
C ALA A 420 -44.45 -39.99 -38.95
N GLN A 421 -43.69 -39.07 -39.56
CA GLN A 421 -43.91 -38.67 -40.94
C GLN A 421 -43.52 -39.77 -41.93
N THR A 422 -42.32 -40.34 -41.77
CA THR A 422 -41.77 -41.36 -42.68
C THR A 422 -42.57 -42.66 -42.65
N SER A 423 -43.17 -43.04 -41.51
CA SER A 423 -44.03 -44.23 -41.39
C SER A 423 -45.30 -44.17 -42.26
N THR A 424 -45.72 -42.97 -42.69
CA THR A 424 -46.91 -42.79 -43.56
C THR A 424 -46.63 -42.84 -45.06
N LYS A 425 -45.36 -42.94 -45.46
CA LYS A 425 -44.95 -42.85 -46.87
C LYS A 425 -45.48 -44.03 -47.68
N GLY A 426 -46.38 -43.75 -48.63
CA GLY A 426 -47.02 -44.77 -49.48
C GLY A 426 -48.15 -45.54 -48.78
N ILE A 427 -48.57 -45.14 -47.57
CA ILE A 427 -49.67 -45.77 -46.82
C ILE A 427 -50.90 -44.87 -46.85
N ASP A 428 -52.05 -45.42 -47.25
CA ASP A 428 -53.36 -44.75 -47.25
C ASP A 428 -54.38 -45.48 -46.35
N ASN A 429 -53.90 -46.07 -45.25
CA ASN A 429 -54.71 -46.67 -44.19
C ASN A 429 -55.03 -45.64 -43.10
N GLU A 430 -56.32 -45.39 -42.84
CA GLU A 430 -56.79 -44.39 -41.88
C GLU A 430 -56.29 -44.63 -40.45
N THR A 431 -56.23 -45.88 -39.99
CA THR A 431 -55.75 -46.25 -38.64
C THR A 431 -54.27 -45.92 -38.48
N THR A 432 -53.44 -46.25 -39.48
CA THR A 432 -52.00 -45.94 -39.45
C THR A 432 -51.75 -44.43 -39.45
N LEU A 433 -52.47 -43.68 -40.29
CA LEU A 433 -52.35 -42.22 -40.36
C LEU A 433 -52.81 -41.53 -39.06
N SER A 434 -53.88 -42.04 -38.43
CA SER A 434 -54.36 -41.54 -37.13
C SER A 434 -53.35 -41.75 -36.00
N THR A 435 -52.65 -42.90 -35.97
CA THR A 435 -51.57 -43.15 -35.00
C THR A 435 -50.37 -42.23 -35.24
N ALA A 436 -49.89 -42.14 -36.48
CA ALA A 436 -48.78 -41.27 -36.85
C ALA A 436 -49.07 -39.78 -36.54
N LYS A 437 -50.31 -39.32 -36.73
CA LYS A 437 -50.74 -37.97 -36.33
C LYS A 437 -50.56 -37.72 -34.83
N LYS A 438 -51.00 -38.66 -33.97
CA LYS A 438 -50.86 -38.53 -32.50
C LYS A 438 -49.39 -38.53 -32.07
N GLU A 439 -48.55 -39.34 -32.71
CA GLU A 439 -47.11 -39.38 -32.45
C GLU A 439 -46.43 -38.04 -32.82
N ALA A 440 -46.75 -37.49 -34.00
CA ALA A 440 -46.23 -36.19 -34.44
C ALA A 440 -46.74 -35.02 -33.57
N GLU A 441 -48.01 -35.04 -33.14
CA GLU A 441 -48.60 -34.06 -32.23
C GLU A 441 -47.95 -34.10 -30.83
N THR A 442 -47.69 -35.31 -30.32
CA THR A 442 -46.97 -35.53 -29.06
C THR A 442 -45.53 -35.03 -29.15
N ALA A 443 -44.84 -35.30 -30.27
CA ALA A 443 -43.50 -34.80 -30.54
C ALA A 443 -43.45 -33.26 -30.59
N ALA A 444 -44.38 -32.61 -31.31
CA ALA A 444 -44.47 -31.15 -31.36
C ALA A 444 -44.69 -30.53 -29.97
N SER A 445 -45.57 -31.14 -29.16
CA SER A 445 -45.83 -30.70 -27.78
C SER A 445 -44.58 -30.82 -26.88
N ASN A 446 -43.84 -31.92 -27.00
CA ASN A 446 -42.59 -32.14 -26.27
C ASN A 446 -41.49 -31.16 -26.69
N ALA A 447 -41.36 -30.85 -27.99
CA ALA A 447 -40.40 -29.87 -28.48
C ALA A 447 -40.74 -28.44 -28.02
N GLY A 448 -42.02 -28.04 -28.01
CA GLY A 448 -42.44 -26.73 -27.49
C GLY A 448 -42.18 -26.58 -25.99
N LYS A 449 -42.36 -27.66 -25.21
CA LYS A 449 -41.95 -27.69 -23.80
C LYS A 449 -40.42 -27.52 -23.68
N ALA A 450 -39.66 -28.32 -24.43
CA ALA A 450 -38.20 -28.27 -24.41
C ALA A 450 -37.63 -26.90 -24.82
N GLN A 451 -38.25 -26.21 -25.79
CA GLN A 451 -37.94 -24.81 -26.12
C GLN A 451 -38.15 -23.87 -24.92
N THR A 452 -39.25 -24.02 -24.20
CA THR A 452 -39.58 -23.21 -23.02
C THR A 452 -38.60 -23.48 -21.86
N ASP A 453 -38.26 -24.75 -21.62
CA ASP A 453 -37.29 -25.17 -20.62
C ASP A 453 -35.89 -24.61 -20.95
N ALA A 454 -35.45 -24.70 -22.21
CA ALA A 454 -34.17 -24.16 -22.68
C ALA A 454 -34.11 -22.62 -22.56
N SER A 455 -35.17 -21.90 -22.95
CA SER A 455 -35.24 -20.44 -22.81
C SER A 455 -35.26 -19.99 -21.34
N THR A 456 -35.88 -20.76 -20.46
CA THR A 456 -35.91 -20.49 -19.01
C THR A 456 -34.54 -20.70 -18.39
N ALA A 457 -33.85 -21.79 -18.77
CA ALA A 457 -32.50 -22.07 -18.36
C ALA A 457 -31.50 -20.99 -18.84
N LEU A 458 -31.62 -20.53 -20.10
CA LEU A 458 -30.85 -19.40 -20.63
C LEU A 458 -30.99 -18.13 -19.79
N ALA A 459 -32.22 -17.75 -19.43
CA ALA A 459 -32.47 -16.56 -18.63
C ALA A 459 -31.79 -16.63 -17.25
N LYS A 460 -31.80 -17.82 -16.62
CA LYS A 460 -31.10 -18.07 -15.36
C LYS A 460 -29.58 -18.09 -15.53
N ALA A 461 -29.06 -18.69 -16.60
CA ALA A 461 -27.62 -18.72 -16.90
C ALA A 461 -27.06 -17.30 -17.08
N LYS A 462 -27.77 -16.41 -17.81
CA LYS A 462 -27.40 -15.00 -17.94
C LYS A 462 -27.43 -14.26 -16.61
N LYS A 463 -28.44 -14.48 -15.78
CA LYS A 463 -28.50 -13.90 -14.42
C LYS A 463 -27.32 -14.36 -13.57
N ALA A 464 -27.02 -15.66 -13.56
CA ALA A 464 -25.88 -16.22 -12.82
C ALA A 464 -24.52 -15.73 -13.34
N GLN A 465 -24.38 -15.45 -14.64
CA GLN A 465 -23.21 -14.75 -15.21
C GLN A 465 -23.06 -13.35 -14.59
N ILE A 466 -24.13 -12.55 -14.57
CA ILE A 466 -24.12 -11.19 -13.98
C ILE A 466 -23.80 -11.26 -12.47
N GLU A 467 -24.36 -12.21 -11.74
CA GLU A 467 -24.06 -12.43 -10.31
C GLU A 467 -22.59 -12.83 -10.09
N THR A 468 -21.99 -13.57 -11.03
CA THR A 468 -20.56 -13.91 -11.01
C THR A 468 -19.70 -12.68 -11.24
N GLU A 469 -20.06 -11.82 -12.19
CA GLU A 469 -19.39 -10.54 -12.44
C GLU A 469 -19.49 -9.60 -11.22
N ILE A 470 -20.69 -9.41 -10.66
CA ILE A 470 -20.91 -8.61 -9.45
C ILE A 470 -20.02 -9.10 -8.30
N ALA A 471 -20.02 -10.40 -8.02
CA ALA A 471 -19.20 -10.98 -6.96
C ALA A 471 -17.69 -10.80 -7.22
N ALA A 472 -17.24 -10.86 -8.47
CA ALA A 472 -15.85 -10.66 -8.85
C ALA A 472 -15.39 -9.19 -8.67
N GLU A 473 -16.25 -8.22 -8.98
CA GLU A 473 -15.95 -6.80 -8.75
C GLU A 473 -15.89 -6.45 -7.25
N VAL A 474 -16.77 -7.05 -6.42
CA VAL A 474 -16.67 -6.94 -4.95
C VAL A 474 -15.35 -7.50 -4.41
N VAL A 475 -14.82 -8.57 -5.01
CA VAL A 475 -13.49 -9.11 -4.66
C VAL A 475 -12.37 -8.11 -5.00
N LYS A 476 -12.44 -7.41 -6.13
CA LYS A 476 -11.47 -6.35 -6.48
C LYS A 476 -11.56 -5.15 -5.54
N ALA A 477 -12.77 -4.70 -5.19
CA ALA A 477 -12.97 -3.61 -4.23
C ALA A 477 -12.38 -3.94 -2.85
N GLU A 478 -12.54 -5.17 -2.37
CA GLU A 478 -11.94 -5.63 -1.11
C GLU A 478 -10.40 -5.71 -1.18
N LYS A 479 -9.84 -6.08 -2.35
CA LYS A 479 -8.39 -6.01 -2.58
C LYS A 479 -7.87 -4.57 -2.52
N ALA A 480 -8.55 -3.62 -3.17
CA ALA A 480 -8.18 -2.21 -3.13
C ALA A 480 -8.23 -1.64 -1.70
N LYS A 481 -9.27 -1.98 -0.91
CA LYS A 481 -9.35 -1.68 0.53
C LYS A 481 -8.16 -2.23 1.33
N LYS A 482 -7.74 -3.47 1.05
CA LYS A 482 -6.58 -4.09 1.71
C LYS A 482 -5.26 -3.41 1.33
N ASP A 483 -5.09 -3.06 0.06
CA ASP A 483 -3.90 -2.35 -0.43
C ASP A 483 -3.81 -0.94 0.18
N ALA A 484 -4.93 -0.21 0.20
CA ALA A 484 -5.02 1.09 0.87
C ALA A 484 -4.68 1.01 2.37
N SER A 485 -5.06 -0.08 3.05
CA SER A 485 -4.64 -0.33 4.44
C SER A 485 -3.13 -0.52 4.53
N SER A 486 -2.56 -1.40 3.71
CA SER A 486 -1.13 -1.72 3.74
C SER A 486 -0.25 -0.51 3.41
N ASP A 487 -0.67 0.32 2.46
CA ASP A 487 0.04 1.55 2.10
C ASP A 487 -0.06 2.61 3.20
N ALA A 488 -1.21 2.75 3.87
CA ALA A 488 -1.33 3.62 5.03
C ALA A 488 -0.50 3.13 6.23
N ASP A 489 -0.48 1.83 6.50
CA ASP A 489 0.32 1.25 7.58
C ASP A 489 1.83 1.43 7.31
N ALA A 490 2.26 1.37 6.05
CA ALA A 490 3.63 1.71 5.64
C ALA A 490 3.93 3.22 5.71
N ALA A 491 2.95 4.09 5.47
CA ALA A 491 3.10 5.54 5.65
C ALA A 491 3.34 5.91 7.13
N VAL A 492 2.71 5.20 8.07
CA VAL A 492 2.97 5.32 9.52
C VAL A 492 4.43 5.00 9.86
N GLU A 493 4.98 3.92 9.29
CA GLU A 493 6.39 3.56 9.48
C GLU A 493 7.35 4.56 8.81
N ALA A 494 6.95 5.16 7.68
CA ALA A 494 7.71 6.25 7.06
C ALA A 494 7.74 7.51 7.95
N ARG A 495 6.61 7.93 8.53
CA ARG A 495 6.57 9.04 9.51
C ARG A 495 7.49 8.75 10.70
N LYS A 496 7.40 7.58 11.32
CA LYS A 496 8.25 7.22 12.48
C LYS A 496 9.74 7.32 12.16
N LYS A 497 10.15 6.89 10.96
CA LYS A 497 11.53 7.07 10.48
C LYS A 497 11.87 8.54 10.33
N ALA A 498 11.03 9.33 9.67
CA ALA A 498 11.25 10.76 9.48
C ALA A 498 11.40 11.50 10.82
N GLU A 499 10.53 11.23 11.80
CA GLU A 499 10.61 11.77 13.16
C GLU A 499 11.93 11.37 13.85
N SER A 500 12.31 10.09 13.80
CA SER A 500 13.56 9.61 14.43
C SER A 500 14.82 10.20 13.79
N GLU A 501 14.85 10.42 12.48
CA GLU A 501 15.97 11.10 11.82
C GLU A 501 15.98 12.61 12.12
N ALA A 502 14.82 13.26 12.19
CA ALA A 502 14.70 14.66 12.60
C ALA A 502 15.17 14.89 14.04
N GLU A 503 14.89 13.98 14.97
CA GLU A 503 15.42 14.03 16.35
C GLU A 503 16.96 13.97 16.37
N LYS A 504 17.60 13.13 15.55
CA LYS A 504 19.07 13.10 15.41
C LYS A 504 19.63 14.41 14.86
N ALA A 505 18.89 15.05 13.95
CA ALA A 505 19.24 16.33 13.35
C ALA A 505 19.04 17.55 14.28
N LYS A 506 18.49 17.36 15.48
CA LYS A 506 18.12 18.45 16.42
C LYS A 506 17.21 19.50 15.74
N SER A 507 17.45 20.78 15.98
CA SER A 507 16.70 21.93 15.44
C SER A 507 16.96 22.22 13.94
N ASN A 508 17.36 21.23 13.14
CA ASN A 508 17.44 21.38 11.69
C ASN A 508 16.01 21.52 11.12
N GLU A 509 15.66 22.74 10.74
CA GLU A 509 14.31 23.12 10.27
C GLU A 509 13.83 22.24 9.11
N VAL A 510 14.67 21.99 8.10
CA VAL A 510 14.33 21.16 6.93
C VAL A 510 14.06 19.70 7.33
N ALA A 511 14.77 19.16 8.33
CA ALA A 511 14.50 17.81 8.83
C ALA A 511 13.17 17.74 9.59
N GLN A 512 12.83 18.80 10.36
CA GLN A 512 11.55 18.91 11.07
C GLN A 512 10.37 19.11 10.10
N GLU A 513 10.53 19.95 9.07
CA GLU A 513 9.57 20.10 7.96
C GLU A 513 9.33 18.78 7.24
N ALA A 514 10.38 18.01 6.97
CA ALA A 514 10.27 16.68 6.35
C ALA A 514 9.50 15.69 7.25
N ALA A 515 9.73 15.69 8.56
CA ALA A 515 8.95 14.90 9.52
C ALA A 515 7.47 15.33 9.58
N GLN A 516 7.20 16.63 9.58
CA GLN A 516 5.83 17.16 9.50
C GLN A 516 5.15 16.75 8.18
N LYS A 517 5.83 16.87 7.04
CA LYS A 517 5.30 16.45 5.73
C LYS A 517 4.99 14.96 5.70
N ALA A 518 5.84 14.11 6.29
CA ALA A 518 5.55 12.68 6.42
C ALA A 518 4.28 12.41 7.27
N LYS A 519 4.05 13.21 8.31
CA LYS A 519 2.85 13.13 9.17
C LYS A 519 1.58 13.62 8.48
N GLU A 520 1.65 14.67 7.67
CA GLU A 520 0.54 15.13 6.83
C GLU A 520 0.16 14.05 5.80
N GLN A 521 1.16 13.42 5.18
CA GLN A 521 0.95 12.34 4.22
C GLN A 521 0.45 11.04 4.87
N GLU A 522 0.82 10.72 6.12
CA GLU A 522 0.16 9.66 6.89
C GLU A 522 -1.35 9.94 7.04
N ALA A 523 -1.74 11.18 7.39
CA ALA A 523 -3.14 11.54 7.55
C ALA A 523 -3.92 11.43 6.22
N GLU A 524 -3.30 11.78 5.09
CA GLU A 524 -3.88 11.56 3.76
C GLU A 524 -4.03 10.08 3.42
N ALA A 525 -3.02 9.25 3.73
CA ALA A 525 -3.08 7.81 3.52
C ALA A 525 -4.16 7.13 4.39
N LEU A 526 -4.30 7.54 5.65
CA LEU A 526 -5.36 7.06 6.56
C LEU A 526 -6.76 7.50 6.09
N LYS A 527 -6.92 8.72 5.57
CA LYS A 527 -8.16 9.18 4.95
C LYS A 527 -8.49 8.38 3.69
N ALA A 528 -7.49 8.08 2.86
CA ALA A 528 -7.63 7.25 1.68
C ALA A 528 -8.00 5.79 2.02
N LYS A 529 -7.41 5.21 3.08
CA LYS A 529 -7.80 3.92 3.67
C LYS A 529 -9.29 3.90 4.08
N GLY A 530 -9.76 4.95 4.77
CA GLY A 530 -11.17 5.10 5.15
C GLY A 530 -12.13 5.22 3.95
N ASN A 531 -11.71 5.94 2.90
CA ASN A 531 -12.47 6.04 1.65
C ASN A 531 -12.53 4.70 0.91
N ALA A 532 -11.41 3.99 0.79
CA ALA A 532 -11.35 2.67 0.16
C ALA A 532 -12.20 1.62 0.89
N GLN A 533 -12.19 1.67 2.23
CA GLN A 533 -13.09 0.86 3.04
C GLN A 533 -14.55 1.20 2.77
N THR A 534 -14.92 2.48 2.81
CA THR A 534 -16.29 2.94 2.57
C THR A 534 -16.80 2.52 1.18
N ALA A 535 -15.95 2.60 0.15
CA ALA A 535 -16.27 2.19 -1.21
C ALA A 535 -16.44 0.67 -1.33
N SER A 536 -15.56 -0.15 -0.74
CA SER A 536 -15.72 -1.62 -0.72
C SER A 536 -16.99 -2.04 0.04
N ASP A 537 -17.25 -1.42 1.20
CA ASP A 537 -18.42 -1.72 2.03
C ASP A 537 -19.72 -1.22 1.36
N GLN A 538 -19.65 -0.25 0.44
CA GLN A 538 -20.76 0.14 -0.46
C GLN A 538 -20.91 -0.84 -1.64
N ALA A 539 -19.81 -1.27 -2.27
CA ALA A 539 -19.82 -2.28 -3.34
C ALA A 539 -20.48 -3.58 -2.87
N GLU A 540 -20.21 -4.03 -1.65
CA GLU A 540 -20.85 -5.21 -1.08
C GLU A 540 -22.36 -5.03 -0.83
N LYS A 541 -22.82 -3.82 -0.47
CA LYS A 541 -24.26 -3.51 -0.29
C LYS A 541 -25.00 -3.43 -1.63
N GLU A 542 -24.42 -2.77 -2.63
CA GLU A 542 -25.00 -2.71 -3.98
C GLU A 542 -25.04 -4.09 -4.66
N ALA A 543 -24.22 -5.04 -4.19
CA ALA A 543 -24.25 -6.44 -4.61
C ALA A 543 -25.34 -7.29 -3.94
N GLU A 544 -26.14 -6.76 -3.00
CA GLU A 544 -27.22 -7.51 -2.36
C GLU A 544 -28.48 -7.64 -3.24
N GLY A 545 -29.19 -8.76 -3.10
CA GLY A 545 -30.42 -9.07 -3.84
C GLY A 545 -30.18 -9.76 -5.19
N ASP A 546 -30.99 -9.42 -6.19
CA ASP A 546 -30.96 -9.99 -7.54
C ASP A 546 -29.85 -9.40 -8.44
N GLY A 547 -29.11 -10.24 -9.17
CA GLY A 547 -28.12 -9.76 -10.13
C GLY A 547 -28.73 -9.14 -11.39
N THR A 548 -28.57 -7.83 -11.53
CA THR A 548 -29.02 -7.02 -12.67
C THR A 548 -27.87 -6.18 -13.25
N GLU A 549 -27.98 -5.77 -14.51
CA GLU A 549 -26.94 -4.96 -15.18
C GLU A 549 -26.74 -3.59 -14.51
N ASP A 550 -27.81 -2.98 -13.98
CA ASP A 550 -27.76 -1.71 -13.23
C ASP A 550 -26.93 -1.84 -11.93
N LYS A 551 -27.10 -2.94 -11.18
CA LYS A 551 -26.26 -3.20 -10.00
C LYS A 551 -24.82 -3.49 -10.39
N LEU A 552 -24.58 -4.24 -11.47
CA LEU A 552 -23.22 -4.47 -11.97
C LEU A 552 -22.51 -3.15 -12.32
N ALA A 553 -23.22 -2.18 -12.91
CA ALA A 553 -22.68 -0.85 -13.17
C ALA A 553 -22.32 -0.10 -11.88
N LYS A 554 -23.21 -0.09 -10.88
CA LYS A 554 -22.98 0.53 -9.57
C LYS A 554 -21.83 -0.11 -8.80
N VAL A 555 -21.74 -1.44 -8.79
CA VAL A 555 -20.64 -2.16 -8.14
C VAL A 555 -19.30 -1.87 -8.84
N LYS A 556 -19.27 -1.76 -10.17
CA LYS A 556 -18.08 -1.32 -10.92
C LYS A 556 -17.68 0.14 -10.63
N GLU A 557 -18.65 1.04 -10.39
CA GLU A 557 -18.36 2.40 -9.93
C GLU A 557 -17.70 2.38 -8.53
N LYS A 558 -18.22 1.57 -7.61
CA LYS A 558 -17.68 1.48 -6.24
C LYS A 558 -16.34 0.74 -6.15
N GLU A 559 -16.10 -0.24 -7.03
CA GLU A 559 -14.77 -0.84 -7.24
C GLU A 559 -13.76 0.22 -7.68
N LYS A 560 -14.14 1.06 -8.65
CA LYS A 560 -13.29 2.16 -9.14
C LYS A 560 -13.03 3.21 -8.07
N ASP A 561 -14.03 3.57 -7.26
CA ASP A 561 -13.85 4.47 -6.10
C ASP A 561 -12.83 3.90 -5.10
N ALA A 562 -12.92 2.59 -4.80
CA ALA A 562 -11.97 1.91 -3.91
C ALA A 562 -10.56 1.86 -4.50
N SER A 563 -10.43 1.60 -5.81
CA SER A 563 -9.16 1.55 -6.55
C SER A 563 -8.47 2.91 -6.64
N ASN A 564 -9.24 3.98 -6.88
CA ASN A 564 -8.76 5.36 -6.83
C ASN A 564 -8.25 5.72 -5.42
N ALA A 565 -8.99 5.33 -4.38
CA ALA A 565 -8.59 5.56 -3.00
C ALA A 565 -7.32 4.76 -2.61
N ALA A 566 -7.17 3.51 -3.07
CA ALA A 566 -5.92 2.76 -2.90
C ALA A 566 -4.73 3.43 -3.61
N THR A 567 -4.93 3.96 -4.81
CA THR A 567 -3.91 4.73 -5.53
C THR A 567 -3.52 6.00 -4.78
N ALA A 568 -4.47 6.70 -4.17
CA ALA A 568 -4.21 7.87 -3.33
C ALA A 568 -3.38 7.49 -2.08
N ALA A 569 -3.72 6.39 -1.40
CA ALA A 569 -2.95 5.89 -0.25
C ALA A 569 -1.49 5.55 -0.63
N LYS A 570 -1.29 4.88 -1.77
CA LYS A 570 0.04 4.56 -2.31
C LYS A 570 0.88 5.81 -2.62
N ASN A 571 0.25 6.84 -3.20
CA ASN A 571 0.94 8.09 -3.52
C ASN A 571 1.34 8.82 -2.24
N ALA A 572 0.44 8.93 -1.27
CA ALA A 572 0.72 9.53 0.03
C ALA A 572 1.84 8.78 0.78
N ARG A 573 1.80 7.44 0.80
CA ARG A 573 2.89 6.59 1.31
C ARG A 573 4.22 6.91 0.64
N THR A 574 4.26 6.97 -0.69
CA THR A 574 5.49 7.25 -1.45
C THR A 574 6.05 8.63 -1.09
N THR A 575 5.21 9.65 -0.92
CA THR A 575 5.63 10.99 -0.47
C THR A 575 6.15 10.99 0.97
N ALA A 576 5.53 10.21 1.87
CA ALA A 576 6.03 10.04 3.24
C ALA A 576 7.39 9.30 3.28
N GLU A 577 7.56 8.26 2.45
CA GLU A 577 8.84 7.56 2.29
C GLU A 577 9.95 8.48 1.75
N ILE A 578 9.63 9.34 0.77
CA ILE A 578 10.54 10.38 0.26
C ILE A 578 10.92 11.38 1.37
N ALA A 579 9.94 11.85 2.15
CA ALA A 579 10.18 12.78 3.25
C ALA A 579 11.07 12.16 4.35
N ALA A 580 10.93 10.86 4.64
CA ALA A 580 11.82 10.15 5.55
C ALA A 580 13.28 10.10 5.06
N GLU A 581 13.51 9.88 3.76
CA GLU A 581 14.87 9.93 3.19
C GLU A 581 15.44 11.38 3.14
N VAL A 582 14.60 12.41 2.98
CA VAL A 582 15.04 13.82 3.15
C VAL A 582 15.49 14.08 4.59
N ALA A 583 14.69 13.70 5.59
CA ALA A 583 15.04 13.87 7.00
C ALA A 583 16.37 13.16 7.34
N LYS A 584 16.56 11.93 6.82
CA LYS A 584 17.81 11.16 6.94
C LYS A 584 19.02 11.86 6.30
N ALA A 585 18.86 12.43 5.10
CA ALA A 585 19.93 13.17 4.44
C ALA A 585 20.34 14.44 5.24
N GLN A 586 19.35 15.17 5.76
CA GLN A 586 19.57 16.37 6.58
C GLN A 586 20.15 16.03 7.98
N ALA A 587 19.80 14.88 8.56
CA ALA A 587 20.44 14.35 9.75
C ALA A 587 21.94 14.06 9.50
N ALA A 588 22.27 13.42 8.38
CA ALA A 588 23.66 13.16 7.99
C ALA A 588 24.46 14.45 7.74
N LYS A 589 23.88 15.44 7.05
CA LYS A 589 24.47 16.79 6.91
C LYS A 589 24.82 17.40 8.27
N THR A 590 23.89 17.33 9.22
CA THR A 590 24.06 17.87 10.57
C THR A 590 25.14 17.11 11.36
N GLU A 591 25.20 15.78 11.21
CA GLU A 591 26.23 14.93 11.80
C GLU A 591 27.64 15.22 11.25
N ALA A 592 27.74 15.53 9.95
CA ALA A 592 29.00 15.86 9.28
C ALA A 592 29.53 17.24 9.68
N GLU A 593 28.67 18.26 9.71
CA GLU A 593 29.05 19.61 10.18
C GLU A 593 29.50 19.59 11.66
N ALA A 594 28.83 18.82 12.52
CA ALA A 594 29.27 18.63 13.91
C ALA A 594 30.68 17.99 13.99
N ALA A 595 30.98 17.03 13.11
CA ALA A 595 32.30 16.39 13.03
C ALA A 595 33.40 17.36 12.58
N LYS A 596 33.14 18.17 11.55
CA LYS A 596 34.01 19.27 11.08
C LYS A 596 34.30 20.29 12.18
N VAL A 597 33.30 20.72 12.96
CA VAL A 597 33.49 21.67 14.07
C VAL A 597 34.42 21.07 15.14
N ALA A 598 34.22 19.81 15.52
CA ALA A 598 35.08 19.13 16.48
C ALA A 598 36.51 18.89 15.94
N ALA A 599 36.65 18.61 14.64
CA ALA A 599 37.96 18.45 13.99
C ALA A 599 38.76 19.76 13.97
N ASN A 600 38.11 20.89 13.68
CA ASN A 600 38.74 22.21 13.76
C ASN A 600 39.17 22.55 15.20
N ALA A 601 38.32 22.28 16.19
CA ALA A 601 38.69 22.50 17.59
C ALA A 601 39.92 21.66 18.02
N ALA A 602 40.04 20.42 17.53
CA ALA A 602 41.21 19.57 17.75
C ALA A 602 42.46 20.11 17.04
N LYS A 603 42.33 20.61 15.79
CA LYS A 603 43.40 21.29 15.05
C LYS A 603 43.91 22.52 15.81
N ASP A 604 43.03 23.40 16.24
CA ASP A 604 43.39 24.66 16.88
C ASP A 604 44.13 24.43 18.21
N GLU A 605 43.67 23.44 18.99
CA GLU A 605 44.34 22.97 20.22
C GLU A 605 45.72 22.35 19.93
N ALA A 606 45.84 21.52 18.88
CA ALA A 606 47.10 20.89 18.47
C ALA A 606 48.15 21.94 18.05
N GLN A 607 47.72 22.93 17.25
CA GLN A 607 48.57 24.02 16.80
C GLN A 607 49.08 24.86 17.97
N LYS A 608 48.19 25.24 18.89
CA LYS A 608 48.54 26.02 20.08
C LYS A 608 49.64 25.35 20.91
N VAL A 609 49.52 24.06 21.22
CA VAL A 609 50.54 23.35 22.04
C VAL A 609 51.85 23.12 21.29
N ALA A 610 51.82 23.03 19.96
CA ALA A 610 53.03 22.98 19.14
C ALA A 610 53.81 24.31 19.19
N ASP A 611 53.11 25.44 19.00
CA ASP A 611 53.69 26.79 18.99
C ASP A 611 54.25 27.19 20.38
N GLU A 612 53.52 26.91 21.46
CA GLU A 612 53.97 27.15 22.84
C GLU A 612 55.23 26.34 23.19
N SER A 613 55.26 25.04 22.81
CA SER A 613 56.38 24.15 23.16
C SER A 613 57.60 24.29 22.26
N LYS A 614 57.45 24.80 21.03
CA LYS A 614 58.48 24.81 19.96
C LYS A 614 59.05 23.41 19.70
N SER A 615 58.17 22.40 19.66
CA SER A 615 58.52 21.00 19.43
C SER A 615 58.22 20.60 17.97
N ALA A 616 59.25 20.18 17.23
CA ALA A 616 59.11 19.81 15.82
C ALA A 616 58.22 18.56 15.64
N GLU A 617 58.25 17.63 16.59
CA GLU A 617 57.36 16.48 16.65
C GLU A 617 55.90 16.89 16.94
N ALA A 618 55.67 17.86 17.84
CA ALA A 618 54.33 18.38 18.09
C ALA A 618 53.78 19.14 16.87
N GLN A 619 54.63 19.87 16.14
CA GLN A 619 54.24 20.60 14.94
C GLN A 619 53.83 19.66 13.80
N LYS A 620 54.54 18.54 13.60
CA LYS A 620 54.13 17.46 12.69
C LYS A 620 52.79 16.84 13.08
N ALA A 621 52.49 16.72 14.38
CA ALA A 621 51.20 16.24 14.84
C ALA A 621 50.08 17.29 14.62
N ALA A 622 50.37 18.58 14.80
CA ALA A 622 49.44 19.67 14.46
C ALA A 622 49.15 19.75 12.95
N GLU A 623 50.15 19.52 12.08
CA GLU A 623 49.96 19.41 10.63
C GLU A 623 48.97 18.28 10.27
N LYS A 624 49.16 17.07 10.81
CA LYS A 624 48.19 15.97 10.65
C LYS A 624 46.79 16.34 11.15
N ALA A 625 46.68 17.02 12.29
CA ALA A 625 45.40 17.46 12.83
C ALA A 625 44.71 18.44 11.87
N SER A 626 45.48 19.31 11.20
CA SER A 626 44.97 20.21 10.17
C SER A 626 44.53 19.47 8.90
N GLU A 627 45.29 18.50 8.39
CA GLU A 627 44.90 17.66 7.23
C GLU A 627 43.63 16.84 7.52
N ALA A 628 43.49 16.34 8.74
CA ALA A 628 42.30 15.65 9.19
C ALA A 628 41.10 16.61 9.30
N ALA A 629 41.31 17.85 9.78
CA ALA A 629 40.27 18.87 9.85
C ALA A 629 39.81 19.38 8.46
N THR A 630 40.71 19.56 7.49
CA THR A 630 40.33 19.89 6.11
C THR A 630 39.51 18.77 5.48
N THR A 631 39.96 17.51 5.65
CA THR A 631 39.20 16.33 5.18
C THR A 631 37.80 16.28 5.81
N ALA A 632 37.66 16.54 7.11
CA ALA A 632 36.34 16.62 7.76
C ALA A 632 35.46 17.73 7.17
N GLY A 633 36.07 18.88 6.83
CA GLY A 633 35.41 20.01 6.17
C GLY A 633 34.89 19.70 4.77
N GLU A 634 35.72 19.09 3.93
CA GLU A 634 35.33 18.65 2.58
C GLU A 634 34.16 17.67 2.63
N LYS A 635 34.23 16.67 3.51
CA LYS A 635 33.19 15.65 3.66
C LYS A 635 31.89 16.19 4.25
N ALA A 636 31.95 17.20 5.11
CA ALA A 636 30.76 17.93 5.53
C ALA A 636 30.13 18.73 4.36
N ALA A 637 30.93 19.35 3.50
CA ALA A 637 30.43 20.06 2.32
C ALA A 637 29.82 19.10 1.27
N GLU A 638 30.42 17.93 1.04
CA GLU A 638 29.83 16.88 0.20
C GLU A 638 28.48 16.38 0.76
N ALA A 639 28.42 16.09 2.06
CA ALA A 639 27.18 15.69 2.73
C ALA A 639 26.09 16.78 2.62
N ALA A 640 26.46 18.04 2.83
CA ALA A 640 25.56 19.19 2.71
C ALA A 640 24.99 19.32 1.31
N LYS A 641 25.84 19.28 0.28
CA LYS A 641 25.41 19.35 -1.12
C LYS A 641 24.42 18.24 -1.48
N VAL A 642 24.71 16.99 -1.09
CA VAL A 642 23.82 15.85 -1.40
C VAL A 642 22.49 15.95 -0.65
N ALA A 643 22.48 16.48 0.57
CA ALA A 643 21.26 16.69 1.35
C ALA A 643 20.41 17.86 0.82
N ASP A 644 21.01 18.93 0.34
CA ASP A 644 20.29 20.06 -0.25
C ASP A 644 19.81 19.74 -1.69
N ASP A 645 20.57 18.93 -2.43
CA ASP A 645 20.13 18.25 -3.64
C ASP A 645 18.95 17.30 -3.38
N ALA A 646 18.75 16.79 -2.16
CA ALA A 646 17.58 15.99 -1.81
C ALA A 646 16.36 16.89 -1.57
N THR A 647 16.53 18.02 -0.87
CA THR A 647 15.46 18.99 -0.61
C THR A 647 14.96 19.71 -1.88
N SER A 648 15.86 20.01 -2.82
CA SER A 648 15.54 20.80 -4.02
C SER A 648 14.82 20.05 -5.16
N VAL A 649 14.57 18.74 -5.02
CA VAL A 649 13.91 17.99 -6.09
C VAL A 649 12.41 18.25 -6.11
N SER A 650 11.94 18.71 -7.28
CA SER A 650 10.54 18.77 -7.68
C SER A 650 9.76 17.48 -7.35
N ASN A 651 8.42 17.58 -7.30
CA ASN A 651 7.44 16.51 -7.07
C ASN A 651 7.52 15.29 -8.03
N THR A 652 8.54 15.21 -8.90
CA THR A 652 8.87 14.13 -9.83
C THR A 652 9.97 13.18 -9.35
N ALA A 653 10.55 13.38 -8.16
CA ALA A 653 11.55 12.47 -7.59
C ALA A 653 10.98 11.06 -7.36
N THR A 654 11.72 10.01 -7.73
CA THR A 654 11.38 8.63 -7.33
C THR A 654 12.02 8.28 -5.99
N LEU A 655 11.34 7.48 -5.17
CA LEU A 655 11.86 7.02 -3.87
C LEU A 655 13.28 6.42 -3.98
N SER A 656 13.58 5.67 -5.03
CA SER A 656 14.91 5.11 -5.28
C SER A 656 16.02 6.16 -5.39
N THR A 657 15.77 7.26 -6.11
CA THR A 657 16.76 8.35 -6.24
C THR A 657 16.99 9.10 -4.93
N MET A 658 15.95 9.22 -4.11
CA MET A 658 16.02 9.86 -2.80
C MET A 658 16.77 8.99 -1.78
N GLN A 659 16.51 7.70 -1.78
CA GLN A 659 17.23 6.72 -0.97
C GLN A 659 18.73 6.68 -1.32
N GLU A 660 19.09 6.77 -2.61
CA GLU A 660 20.49 6.85 -3.05
C GLU A 660 21.17 8.12 -2.54
N LYS A 661 20.53 9.29 -2.65
CA LYS A 661 21.04 10.56 -2.10
C LYS A 661 21.22 10.50 -0.59
N ALA A 662 20.20 10.05 0.15
CA ALA A 662 20.27 9.93 1.60
C ALA A 662 21.38 8.99 2.07
N ASN A 663 21.58 7.85 1.38
CA ASN A 663 22.68 6.95 1.66
C ASN A 663 24.05 7.59 1.38
N LYS A 664 24.22 8.33 0.28
CA LYS A 664 25.46 9.06 -0.01
C LYS A 664 25.77 10.11 1.06
N ALA A 665 24.79 10.91 1.47
CA ALA A 665 24.95 11.87 2.57
C ALA A 665 25.42 11.19 3.87
N VAL A 666 24.86 10.02 4.20
CA VAL A 666 25.29 9.19 5.35
C VAL A 666 26.73 8.69 5.20
N GLU A 667 27.19 8.27 4.02
CA GLU A 667 28.60 7.88 3.83
C GLU A 667 29.55 9.07 3.99
N HIS A 668 29.26 10.22 3.38
CA HIS A 668 30.06 11.44 3.57
C HIS A 668 30.11 11.86 5.05
N ALA A 669 29.02 11.73 5.81
CA ALA A 669 29.00 12.00 7.25
C ALA A 669 29.87 11.04 8.06
N LYS A 670 29.92 9.75 7.69
CA LYS A 670 30.85 8.77 8.30
C LYS A 670 32.30 9.12 8.00
N GLU A 671 32.62 9.53 6.77
CA GLU A 671 33.97 9.97 6.40
C GLU A 671 34.40 11.22 7.18
N ALA A 672 33.50 12.20 7.33
CA ALA A 672 33.74 13.38 8.18
C ALA A 672 34.03 13.00 9.64
N LYS A 673 33.33 12.00 10.20
CA LYS A 673 33.59 11.50 11.55
C LYS A 673 34.89 10.73 11.70
N LYS A 674 35.32 9.96 10.69
CA LYS A 674 36.68 9.36 10.70
C LYS A 674 37.75 10.43 10.77
N ALA A 675 37.59 11.46 9.93
CA ALA A 675 38.51 12.59 9.88
C ALA A 675 38.54 13.37 11.21
N GLN A 676 37.38 13.61 11.84
CA GLN A 676 37.30 14.13 13.21
C GLN A 676 38.12 13.29 14.21
N THR A 677 37.93 11.98 14.26
CA THR A 677 38.68 11.14 15.21
C THR A 677 40.19 11.16 14.95
N LYS A 678 40.63 11.24 13.68
CA LYS A 678 42.05 11.42 13.36
C LYS A 678 42.59 12.77 13.86
N ALA A 679 41.83 13.87 13.71
CA ALA A 679 42.21 15.17 14.24
C ALA A 679 42.34 15.16 15.78
N GLU A 680 41.38 14.54 16.48
CA GLU A 680 41.44 14.38 17.94
C GLU A 680 42.66 13.55 18.39
N LEU A 681 42.97 12.44 17.70
CA LEU A 681 44.14 11.60 18.00
C LEU A 681 45.46 12.35 17.77
N ALA A 682 45.57 13.11 16.68
CA ALA A 682 46.74 13.92 16.37
C ALA A 682 46.94 15.07 17.36
N ALA A 683 45.85 15.66 17.89
CA ALA A 683 45.93 16.66 18.96
C ALA A 683 46.48 16.09 20.28
N GLU A 684 46.13 14.86 20.65
CA GLU A 684 46.72 14.20 21.82
C GLU A 684 48.20 13.80 21.56
N GLU A 685 48.57 13.39 20.33
CA GLU A 685 49.98 13.18 19.96
C GLU A 685 50.80 14.49 20.11
N ALA A 686 50.25 15.62 19.64
CA ALA A 686 50.88 16.94 19.76
C ALA A 686 51.09 17.34 21.23
N LYS A 687 50.09 17.12 22.10
CA LYS A 687 50.18 17.38 23.55
C LYS A 687 51.26 16.55 24.23
N ALA A 688 51.35 15.26 23.91
CA ALA A 688 52.36 14.38 24.51
C ALA A 688 53.79 14.74 24.06
N GLU A 689 53.97 15.07 22.78
CA GLU A 689 55.27 15.50 22.23
C GLU A 689 55.69 16.91 22.69
N ALA A 690 54.74 17.81 22.93
CA ALA A 690 54.97 19.09 23.60
C ALA A 690 55.48 18.88 25.03
N ALA A 691 54.78 18.07 25.84
CA ALA A 691 55.15 17.75 27.21
C ALA A 691 56.56 17.12 27.32
N LYS A 692 56.87 16.16 26.43
CA LYS A 692 58.21 15.56 26.30
C LYS A 692 59.29 16.62 26.04
N LYS A 693 59.04 17.60 25.16
CA LYS A 693 60.01 18.67 24.87
C LYS A 693 60.19 19.64 26.03
N GLU A 694 59.12 19.98 26.75
CA GLU A 694 59.20 20.81 27.97
C GLU A 694 59.98 20.11 29.08
N ALA A 695 59.71 18.82 29.32
CA ALA A 695 60.41 18.04 30.33
C ALA A 695 61.93 17.93 30.02
N GLN A 696 62.30 17.77 28.75
CA GLN A 696 63.70 17.81 28.32
C GLN A 696 64.35 19.18 28.58
N LYS A 697 63.69 20.29 28.22
CA LYS A 697 64.21 21.65 28.52
C LYS A 697 64.41 21.86 30.03
N ALA A 698 63.51 21.32 30.85
CA ALA A 698 63.62 21.37 32.31
C ALA A 698 64.82 20.57 32.83
N GLN A 699 65.05 19.37 32.30
CA GLN A 699 66.23 18.56 32.61
C GLN A 699 67.54 19.29 32.23
N GLU A 700 67.61 19.89 31.04
CA GLU A 700 68.80 20.61 30.54
C GLU A 700 69.13 21.82 31.44
N ALA A 701 68.12 22.60 31.83
CA ALA A 701 68.28 23.72 32.76
C ALA A 701 68.68 23.27 34.18
N ALA A 702 68.14 22.16 34.68
CA ALA A 702 68.54 21.59 35.96
C ALA A 702 70.02 21.12 35.97
N ASP A 703 70.49 20.57 34.84
CA ASP A 703 71.89 20.12 34.71
C ASP A 703 72.86 21.30 34.64
N ALA A 704 72.46 22.39 33.98
CA ALA A 704 73.18 23.66 34.01
C ALA A 704 73.27 24.23 35.43
N ALA A 705 72.15 24.33 36.15
CA ALA A 705 72.12 24.85 37.52
C ALA A 705 72.99 24.02 38.49
N LYS A 706 72.95 22.69 38.38
CA LYS A 706 73.84 21.80 39.15
C LYS A 706 75.32 22.00 38.83
N LYS A 707 75.68 22.10 37.54
CA LYS A 707 77.09 22.32 37.13
C LYS A 707 77.62 23.64 37.67
N GLU A 708 76.83 24.71 37.58
CA GLU A 708 77.21 26.01 38.13
C GLU A 708 77.39 25.94 39.66
N ALA A 709 76.48 25.25 40.37
CA ALA A 709 76.57 25.07 41.82
C ALA A 709 77.82 24.28 42.24
N GLU A 710 78.15 23.21 41.52
CA GLU A 710 79.38 22.45 41.74
C GLU A 710 80.66 23.27 41.52
N GLU A 711 80.74 24.05 40.44
CA GLU A 711 81.92 24.86 40.13
C GLU A 711 82.11 25.99 41.16
N ILE A 712 81.03 26.65 41.57
CA ILE A 712 81.05 27.65 42.64
C ILE A 712 81.56 27.03 43.95
N ALA A 713 81.01 25.88 44.35
CA ALA A 713 81.40 25.21 45.58
C ALA A 713 82.87 24.75 45.58
N LYS A 714 83.36 24.15 44.48
CA LYS A 714 84.76 23.74 44.31
C LYS A 714 85.73 24.93 44.40
N LYS A 715 85.39 26.05 43.76
CA LYS A 715 86.24 27.26 43.70
C LYS A 715 86.39 27.93 45.07
N GLU A 716 85.29 28.08 45.80
CA GLU A 716 85.24 28.90 47.03
C GLU A 716 85.38 28.07 48.32
N LYS A 717 85.32 26.73 48.22
CA LYS A 717 85.41 25.75 49.32
C LYS A 717 84.30 25.85 50.37
N VAL A 718 83.09 26.16 49.92
CA VAL A 718 81.86 26.14 50.75
C VAL A 718 81.28 24.74 50.91
N ASP A 719 80.30 24.61 51.79
CA ASP A 719 79.71 23.34 52.21
C ASP A 719 78.93 22.61 51.08
N ALA A 720 78.79 21.29 51.17
CA ALA A 720 78.30 20.46 50.06
C ALA A 720 76.77 20.24 50.04
N LYS A 721 76.05 20.80 51.01
CA LYS A 721 74.64 20.46 51.31
C LYS A 721 73.68 20.92 50.22
N ALA A 722 73.74 22.18 49.78
CA ALA A 722 72.88 22.69 48.72
C ALA A 722 73.26 22.09 47.34
N VAL A 723 74.54 21.74 47.11
CA VAL A 723 74.98 21.02 45.90
C VAL A 723 74.38 19.60 45.83
N ALA A 724 74.23 18.92 46.97
CA ALA A 724 73.54 17.63 47.03
C ALA A 724 72.05 17.76 46.71
N GLU A 725 71.40 18.85 47.13
CA GLU A 725 69.99 19.13 46.79
C GLU A 725 69.82 19.43 45.29
N ALA A 726 70.68 20.26 44.70
CA ALA A 726 70.71 20.49 43.24
C ALA A 726 70.94 19.19 42.45
N THR A 727 71.72 18.26 43.00
CA THR A 727 71.93 16.92 42.43
C THR A 727 70.65 16.07 42.48
N SER A 728 69.99 16.00 43.63
CA SER A 728 68.73 15.28 43.82
C SER A 728 67.60 15.84 42.93
N ALA A 729 67.56 17.17 42.78
CA ALA A 729 66.62 17.86 41.91
C ALA A 729 66.89 17.51 40.43
N LEU A 730 68.14 17.49 39.98
CA LEU A 730 68.48 17.03 38.64
C LEU A 730 68.10 15.57 38.38
N ASP A 731 68.37 14.66 39.30
CA ASP A 731 68.05 13.23 39.11
C ASP A 731 66.53 12.99 39.09
N THR A 732 65.77 13.81 39.83
CA THR A 732 64.31 13.90 39.71
C THR A 732 63.90 14.42 38.32
N ALA A 733 64.47 15.54 37.86
CA ALA A 733 64.19 16.12 36.55
C ALA A 733 64.50 15.15 35.39
N LYS A 734 65.63 14.41 35.45
CA LYS A 734 65.99 13.34 34.49
C LYS A 734 64.98 12.20 34.50
N THR A 735 64.59 11.73 35.68
CA THR A 735 63.61 10.64 35.82
C THR A 735 62.27 11.05 35.22
N LYS A 736 61.82 12.29 35.50
CA LYS A 736 60.57 12.84 35.01
C LYS A 736 60.59 13.19 33.52
N ALA A 737 61.69 13.70 33.00
CA ALA A 737 61.89 13.86 31.55
C ALA A 737 61.89 12.52 30.82
N LYS A 738 62.43 11.46 31.43
CA LYS A 738 62.32 10.10 30.90
C LYS A 738 60.88 9.57 30.96
N GLU A 739 60.17 9.73 32.09
CA GLU A 739 58.75 9.34 32.20
C GLU A 739 57.89 10.03 31.13
N ALA A 740 58.05 11.35 30.94
CA ALA A 740 57.36 12.11 29.90
C ALA A 740 57.70 11.59 28.48
N LYS A 741 58.97 11.31 28.20
CA LYS A 741 59.43 10.75 26.92
C LYS A 741 58.86 9.36 26.65
N ASP A 742 58.92 8.47 27.63
CA ASP A 742 58.43 7.09 27.50
C ASP A 742 56.90 7.10 27.30
N LYS A 743 56.17 7.99 28.01
CA LYS A 743 54.71 8.17 27.82
C LYS A 743 54.34 8.80 26.48
N ALA A 744 55.12 9.75 25.96
CA ALA A 744 54.92 10.27 24.61
C ALA A 744 55.15 9.18 23.53
N GLY A 745 56.13 8.29 23.74
CA GLY A 745 56.30 7.08 22.92
C GLY A 745 55.06 6.16 22.95
N ASP A 746 54.56 5.85 24.16
CA ASP A 746 53.33 5.05 24.35
C ASP A 746 52.08 5.67 23.67
N VAL A 747 52.03 7.01 23.59
CA VAL A 747 50.97 7.76 22.89
C VAL A 747 51.13 7.63 21.38
N SER A 748 52.31 7.91 20.82
CA SER A 748 52.53 7.84 19.36
C SER A 748 52.30 6.44 18.79
N GLU A 749 52.68 5.37 19.51
CA GLU A 749 52.36 4.00 19.10
C GLU A 749 50.86 3.69 19.18
N ALA A 750 50.18 4.16 20.24
CA ALA A 750 48.75 3.96 20.40
C ALA A 750 47.93 4.74 19.36
N VAL A 751 48.33 5.98 19.03
CA VAL A 751 47.74 6.80 17.97
C VAL A 751 47.87 6.09 16.61
N LYS A 752 49.06 5.64 16.22
CA LYS A 752 49.28 4.87 14.97
C LYS A 752 48.45 3.58 14.89
N LYS A 753 48.12 2.97 16.03
CA LYS A 753 47.21 1.82 16.08
C LYS A 753 45.75 2.26 15.93
N ALA A 754 45.33 3.30 16.65
CA ALA A 754 43.97 3.83 16.61
C ALA A 754 43.60 4.37 15.20
N GLU A 755 44.49 5.13 14.55
CA GLU A 755 44.31 5.62 13.17
C GLU A 755 44.00 4.48 12.19
N LYS A 756 44.74 3.36 12.29
CA LYS A 756 44.53 2.18 11.44
C LYS A 756 43.22 1.46 11.68
N GLU A 757 42.67 1.53 12.89
CA GLU A 757 41.33 1.00 13.16
C GLU A 757 40.24 1.99 12.72
N VAL A 758 40.43 3.30 12.88
CA VAL A 758 39.53 4.36 12.36
C VAL A 758 39.30 4.21 10.86
N ASP A 759 40.34 3.90 10.08
CA ASP A 759 40.19 3.67 8.63
C ASP A 759 39.30 2.47 8.29
N LYS A 760 39.30 1.42 9.11
CA LYS A 760 38.48 0.20 8.90
C LYS A 760 37.01 0.37 9.27
N VAL A 761 36.66 1.32 10.14
CA VAL A 761 35.29 1.47 10.66
C VAL A 761 34.38 2.18 9.66
N VAL A 762 33.79 1.41 8.75
CA VAL A 762 32.54 1.78 8.06
C VAL A 762 31.43 0.86 8.54
N GLY A 763 30.53 1.37 9.37
CA GLY A 763 29.24 0.74 9.65
C GLY A 763 29.18 -0.35 10.73
N ASN A 764 30.23 -0.57 11.54
CA ASN A 764 30.22 -1.56 12.62
C ASN A 764 30.23 -0.91 14.02
N GLU A 765 29.12 -1.02 14.75
CA GLU A 765 28.96 -0.42 16.09
C GLU A 765 29.94 -0.97 17.13
N ALA A 766 30.30 -2.25 17.07
CA ALA A 766 31.24 -2.85 18.02
C ALA A 766 32.65 -2.24 17.92
N GLN A 767 33.11 -1.93 16.71
CA GLN A 767 34.41 -1.29 16.49
C GLN A 767 34.39 0.21 16.84
N LYS A 768 33.21 0.83 16.86
CA LYS A 768 33.03 2.22 17.32
C LYS A 768 33.32 2.34 18.83
N SER A 769 32.90 1.36 19.63
CA SER A 769 33.28 1.29 21.05
C SER A 769 34.78 1.05 21.24
N GLU A 770 35.41 0.18 20.45
CA GLU A 770 36.86 -0.08 20.53
C GLU A 770 37.70 1.18 20.26
N ILE A 771 37.34 1.97 19.24
CA ILE A 771 37.96 3.27 18.96
C ILE A 771 37.75 4.24 20.12
N THR A 772 36.53 4.30 20.67
CA THR A 772 36.20 5.23 21.77
C THR A 772 37.05 4.93 23.01
N THR A 773 37.19 3.66 23.37
CA THR A 773 38.07 3.22 24.46
C THR A 773 39.54 3.55 24.15
N ALA A 774 40.01 3.28 22.94
CA ALA A 774 41.40 3.59 22.54
C ALA A 774 41.72 5.09 22.63
N VAL A 775 40.80 5.98 22.23
CA VAL A 775 40.94 7.44 22.40
C VAL A 775 41.00 7.81 23.89
N SER A 776 40.21 7.16 24.74
CA SER A 776 40.26 7.37 26.20
C SER A 776 41.60 6.94 26.80
N ASP A 777 42.11 5.77 26.43
CA ASP A 777 43.43 5.27 26.87
C ASP A 777 44.57 6.20 26.44
N ILE A 778 44.47 6.78 25.24
CA ILE A 778 45.42 7.76 24.69
C ILE A 778 45.37 9.07 25.48
N LYS A 779 44.17 9.56 25.82
CA LYS A 779 44.00 10.75 26.68
C LYS A 779 44.59 10.53 28.07
N GLU A 780 44.37 9.38 28.70
CA GLU A 780 44.95 9.05 30.01
C GLU A 780 46.49 9.02 29.98
N LYS A 781 47.08 8.41 28.94
CA LYS A 781 48.54 8.41 28.74
C LYS A 781 49.11 9.80 28.48
N THR A 782 48.39 10.63 27.72
CA THR A 782 48.78 12.01 27.41
C THR A 782 48.78 12.86 28.68
N SER A 783 47.74 12.77 29.52
CA SER A 783 47.73 13.40 30.84
C SER A 783 48.93 12.99 31.70
N LYS A 784 49.32 11.70 31.70
CA LYS A 784 50.52 11.23 32.43
C LYS A 784 51.83 11.81 31.88
N ALA A 785 51.93 12.04 30.58
CA ALA A 785 53.09 12.72 29.98
C ALA A 785 53.14 14.20 30.40
N VAL A 786 51.99 14.88 30.44
CA VAL A 786 51.86 16.28 30.88
C VAL A 786 52.21 16.44 32.36
N GLU A 787 51.73 15.57 33.25
CA GLU A 787 52.10 15.62 34.67
C GLU A 787 53.60 15.36 34.89
N ALA A 788 54.20 14.40 34.17
CA ALA A 788 55.65 14.17 34.24
C ALA A 788 56.46 15.40 33.76
N ALA A 789 55.95 16.18 32.80
CA ALA A 789 56.57 17.43 32.38
C ALA A 789 56.46 18.54 33.45
N LYS A 790 55.31 18.66 34.13
CA LYS A 790 55.13 19.57 35.28
C LYS A 790 56.07 19.21 36.43
N ASP A 791 56.20 17.93 36.77
CA ASP A 791 57.14 17.44 37.79
C ASP A 791 58.59 17.77 37.42
N ALA A 792 58.98 17.58 36.15
CA ALA A 792 60.32 17.94 35.68
C ALA A 792 60.57 19.45 35.80
N LYS A 793 59.55 20.30 35.53
CA LYS A 793 59.62 21.76 35.70
C LYS A 793 59.75 22.18 37.17
N LYS A 794 59.01 21.56 38.09
CA LYS A 794 59.19 21.74 39.55
C LYS A 794 60.62 21.37 39.97
N ALA A 795 61.13 20.23 39.50
CA ALA A 795 62.48 19.76 39.81
C ALA A 795 63.58 20.69 39.25
N LYS A 796 63.40 21.26 38.05
CA LYS A 796 64.25 22.35 37.53
C LYS A 796 64.28 23.54 38.47
N ASP A 797 63.10 24.02 38.87
CA ASP A 797 62.99 25.20 39.71
C ASP A 797 63.65 24.97 41.10
N LEU A 798 63.56 23.76 41.66
CA LEU A 798 64.32 23.38 42.86
C LEU A 798 65.84 23.43 42.66
N ALA A 799 66.35 22.97 41.51
CA ALA A 799 67.79 23.04 41.20
C ALA A 799 68.29 24.49 41.09
N GLU A 800 67.47 25.41 40.54
CA GLU A 800 67.77 26.85 40.51
C GLU A 800 67.79 27.48 41.91
N ILE A 801 66.84 27.12 42.80
CA ILE A 801 66.84 27.60 44.19
C ILE A 801 68.09 27.09 44.92
N ALA A 802 68.44 25.81 44.75
CA ALA A 802 69.62 25.22 45.38
C ALA A 802 70.94 25.88 44.92
N LEU A 803 71.07 26.19 43.62
CA LEU A 803 72.18 27.01 43.10
C LEU A 803 72.27 28.37 43.78
N ASN A 804 71.13 29.04 43.98
CA ASN A 804 71.09 30.36 44.61
C ASN A 804 71.46 30.28 46.10
N VAL A 805 71.07 29.23 46.83
CA VAL A 805 71.54 28.99 48.20
C VAL A 805 73.07 28.83 48.25
N VAL A 806 73.69 28.09 47.31
CA VAL A 806 75.17 27.99 47.22
C VAL A 806 75.82 29.37 47.02
N LYS A 807 75.20 30.26 46.22
CA LYS A 807 75.69 31.65 46.05
C LYS A 807 75.62 32.45 47.36
N ALA A 808 74.59 32.26 48.18
CA ALA A 808 74.51 32.87 49.51
C ALA A 808 75.48 32.24 50.54
N GLU A 809 75.74 30.94 50.47
CA GLU A 809 76.79 30.28 51.29
C GLU A 809 78.17 30.89 51.01
N VAL A 810 78.51 31.13 49.74
CA VAL A 810 79.76 31.83 49.35
C VAL A 810 79.79 33.26 49.88
N ALA A 811 78.69 34.02 49.78
CA ALA A 811 78.61 35.36 50.34
C ALA A 811 78.83 35.38 51.85
N ASN A 812 78.27 34.40 52.58
CA ASN A 812 78.43 34.24 54.02
C ASN A 812 79.88 33.93 54.41
N ASP A 813 80.54 33.01 53.71
CA ASP A 813 81.94 32.67 53.99
C ASP A 813 82.92 33.79 53.61
N LYS A 814 82.62 34.57 52.57
CA LYS A 814 83.36 35.81 52.28
C LYS A 814 83.15 36.87 53.37
N ALA A 815 81.90 37.06 53.83
CA ALA A 815 81.59 37.97 54.92
C ALA A 815 82.30 37.58 56.24
N LYS A 816 82.33 36.30 56.61
CA LYS A 816 83.08 35.80 57.79
C LYS A 816 84.58 36.08 57.67
N LYS A 817 85.18 35.80 56.51
CA LYS A 817 86.61 36.12 56.23
C LYS A 817 86.85 37.61 56.39
N ALA A 818 85.99 38.45 55.81
CA ALA A 818 86.04 39.90 55.95
C ALA A 818 85.99 40.36 57.42
N VAL A 819 85.09 39.81 58.25
CA VAL A 819 85.07 40.09 59.69
C VAL A 819 86.40 39.77 60.35
N THR A 820 86.96 38.57 60.13
CA THR A 820 88.25 38.20 60.73
C THR A 820 89.40 39.11 60.28
N THR A 821 89.39 39.57 59.03
CA THR A 821 90.36 40.55 58.50
C THR A 821 90.18 41.92 59.17
N ALA A 822 88.95 42.38 59.32
CA ALA A 822 88.64 43.67 59.93
C ALA A 822 88.92 43.70 61.44
N GLU A 823 88.67 42.60 62.16
CA GLU A 823 89.04 42.42 63.56
C GLU A 823 90.56 42.43 63.76
N ALA A 824 91.30 41.70 62.92
CA ALA A 824 92.76 41.71 62.95
C ALA A 824 93.33 43.12 62.69
N ALA A 825 92.76 43.84 61.71
CA ALA A 825 93.10 45.23 61.43
C ALA A 825 92.80 46.16 62.61
N LYS A 826 91.63 46.04 63.25
CA LYS A 826 91.28 46.81 64.45
C LYS A 826 92.28 46.57 65.60
N ASP A 827 92.64 45.32 65.86
CA ASP A 827 93.63 44.96 66.88
C ASP A 827 95.04 45.46 66.54
N GLU A 828 95.41 45.52 65.27
CA GLU A 828 96.67 46.09 64.79
C GLU A 828 96.70 47.62 64.92
N ALA A 829 95.62 48.30 64.56
CA ALA A 829 95.43 49.74 64.76
C ALA A 829 95.54 50.11 66.25
N LYS A 830 94.91 49.33 67.12
CA LYS A 830 95.00 49.51 68.58
C LYS A 830 96.43 49.32 69.10
N LYS A 831 97.14 48.27 68.66
CA LYS A 831 98.57 48.07 69.01
C LYS A 831 99.44 49.23 68.53
N ALA A 832 99.13 49.81 67.36
CA ALA A 832 99.81 51.01 66.88
C ALA A 832 99.56 52.20 67.82
N VAL A 833 98.32 52.47 68.21
CA VAL A 833 97.97 53.54 69.18
C VAL A 833 98.64 53.35 70.53
N GLU A 834 98.59 52.15 71.12
CA GLU A 834 99.31 51.82 72.37
C GLU A 834 100.84 52.00 72.24
N SER A 835 101.37 52.02 71.02
CA SER A 835 102.76 52.27 70.71
C SER A 835 103.06 53.77 70.47
N ALA A 836 102.10 54.52 69.93
CA ALA A 836 102.17 55.97 69.74
C ALA A 836 102.03 56.73 71.07
N GLU A 837 101.08 56.33 71.93
CA GLU A 837 100.85 56.97 73.24
C GLU A 837 102.09 56.94 74.15
N LYS A 838 102.91 55.87 74.07
CA LYS A 838 104.17 55.78 74.82
C LYS A 838 105.18 56.85 74.43
N SER A 839 105.08 57.39 73.22
CA SER A 839 105.93 58.47 72.68
C SER A 839 105.36 59.87 72.91
N LYS A 840 104.05 59.98 73.24
CA LYS A 840 103.31 61.25 73.38
C LYS A 840 103.89 62.21 74.44
N GLY A 841 104.56 61.70 75.48
CA GLY A 841 105.15 62.54 76.55
C GLY A 841 106.47 63.25 76.18
N GLU A 842 107.04 63.01 75.00
CA GLU A 842 108.40 63.43 74.68
C GLU A 842 108.48 64.66 73.75
N ALA A 843 107.50 64.86 72.85
CA ALA A 843 107.45 65.93 71.85
C ALA A 843 106.00 66.35 71.50
N GLU A 844 105.78 67.63 71.20
CA GLU A 844 104.47 68.17 70.80
C GLU A 844 104.00 67.62 69.43
N SER A 845 104.90 67.45 68.46
CA SER A 845 104.57 66.79 67.19
C SER A 845 104.31 65.28 67.33
N ALA A 846 104.82 64.63 68.38
CA ALA A 846 104.48 63.24 68.70
C ALA A 846 103.09 63.11 69.36
N GLU A 847 102.51 64.21 69.84
CA GLU A 847 101.15 64.26 70.38
C GLU A 847 100.10 64.31 69.26
N GLU A 848 100.35 65.07 68.19
CA GLU A 848 99.49 65.19 67.00
C GLU A 848 99.47 63.90 66.14
N ASP A 849 100.63 63.27 65.90
CA ASP A 849 100.71 61.96 65.24
C ASP A 849 100.01 60.86 66.07
N ALA A 850 100.10 60.92 67.40
CA ALA A 850 99.42 59.97 68.29
C ALA A 850 97.90 60.18 68.36
N GLU A 851 97.40 61.40 68.15
CA GLU A 851 95.97 61.69 68.00
C GLU A 851 95.46 61.22 66.63
N THR A 852 96.22 61.45 65.56
CA THR A 852 95.96 60.90 64.22
C THR A 852 95.91 59.36 64.22
N ALA A 853 96.77 58.71 64.99
CA ALA A 853 96.72 57.25 65.16
C ALA A 853 95.40 56.80 65.82
N LYS A 854 94.91 57.52 66.84
CA LYS A 854 93.65 57.23 67.54
C LYS A 854 92.43 57.40 66.66
N GLU A 855 92.36 58.45 65.85
CA GLU A 855 91.25 58.63 64.91
C GLU A 855 91.16 57.47 63.92
N ASN A 856 92.32 56.99 63.43
CA ASN A 856 92.37 55.83 62.54
C ASN A 856 92.08 54.51 63.25
N GLU A 857 92.41 54.32 64.54
CA GLU A 857 91.93 53.18 65.35
C GLU A 857 90.41 53.20 65.50
N ILE A 858 89.81 54.35 65.84
CA ILE A 858 88.36 54.50 66.03
C ILE A 858 87.63 54.18 64.72
N GLU A 859 88.10 54.70 63.59
CA GLU A 859 87.49 54.44 62.28
C GLU A 859 87.73 52.99 61.81
N ALA A 860 88.90 52.39 62.07
CA ALA A 860 89.13 50.96 61.84
C ALA A 860 88.19 50.09 62.69
N GLY A 861 88.00 50.44 63.96
CA GLY A 861 87.08 49.76 64.87
C GLY A 861 85.60 49.91 64.46
N ARG A 862 85.22 51.10 63.95
CA ARG A 862 83.88 51.35 63.39
C ARG A 862 83.65 50.54 62.13
N LYS A 863 84.63 50.48 61.22
CA LYS A 863 84.53 49.67 59.99
C LYS A 863 84.60 48.17 60.24
N ALA A 864 85.34 47.70 61.23
CA ALA A 864 85.27 46.33 61.69
C ALA A 864 83.87 45.97 62.24
N LYS A 865 83.22 46.90 62.96
CA LYS A 865 81.84 46.70 63.40
C LYS A 865 80.84 46.72 62.24
N GLU A 866 81.04 47.59 61.26
CA GLU A 866 80.25 47.64 60.02
C GLU A 866 80.39 46.34 59.18
N ALA A 867 81.56 45.70 59.20
CA ALA A 867 81.76 44.38 58.59
C ALA A 867 81.03 43.26 59.37
N GLU A 868 81.13 43.26 60.70
CA GLU A 868 80.44 42.31 61.59
C GLU A 868 78.92 42.39 61.43
N ASP A 869 78.36 43.60 61.47
CA ASP A 869 76.91 43.82 61.38
C ASP A 869 76.36 43.43 60.00
N ASN A 870 77.10 43.71 58.91
CA ASN A 870 76.73 43.22 57.57
C ASN A 870 76.82 41.68 57.49
N ALA A 871 77.88 41.05 58.03
CA ALA A 871 78.01 39.60 58.03
C ALA A 871 76.90 38.89 58.83
N ALA A 872 76.45 39.47 59.94
CA ALA A 872 75.30 38.97 60.70
C ALA A 872 74.01 38.99 59.87
N VAL A 873 73.79 40.02 59.04
CA VAL A 873 72.66 40.06 58.09
C VAL A 873 72.81 38.97 57.03
N VAL A 874 74.01 38.77 56.44
CA VAL A 874 74.24 37.69 55.46
C VAL A 874 73.90 36.32 56.05
N GLN A 875 74.32 36.04 57.28
CA GLN A 875 74.03 34.77 57.96
C GLN A 875 72.52 34.59 58.20
N ALA A 876 71.81 35.64 58.61
CA ALA A 876 70.35 35.57 58.81
C ALA A 876 69.61 35.31 57.48
N LYS A 877 70.03 35.99 56.40
CA LYS A 877 69.45 35.85 55.06
C LYS A 877 69.70 34.45 54.45
N LEU A 878 70.90 33.89 54.65
CA LEU A 878 71.20 32.51 54.27
C LEU A 878 70.27 31.50 54.97
N LEU A 879 70.04 31.65 56.28
CA LEU A 879 69.16 30.74 57.04
C LEU A 879 67.71 30.78 56.54
N ILE A 880 67.23 31.95 56.09
CA ILE A 880 65.90 32.10 55.49
C ILE A 880 65.87 31.42 54.11
N ALA A 881 66.89 31.63 53.27
CA ALA A 881 67.00 30.97 51.97
C ALA A 881 67.10 29.43 52.06
N GLU A 882 67.84 28.90 53.03
CA GLU A 882 67.87 27.46 53.35
C GLU A 882 66.49 26.93 53.77
N GLN A 883 65.74 27.70 54.57
CA GLN A 883 64.40 27.32 55.00
C GLN A 883 63.39 27.35 53.84
N GLU A 884 63.46 28.34 52.94
CA GLU A 884 62.58 28.41 51.77
C GLU A 884 62.91 27.33 50.73
N LEU A 885 64.19 26.96 50.55
CA LEU A 885 64.58 25.77 49.78
C LEU A 885 63.95 24.50 50.36
N LYS A 886 63.93 24.38 51.70
CA LYS A 886 63.27 23.25 52.36
C LYS A 886 61.75 23.28 52.18
N ASN A 887 61.12 24.45 52.32
CA ASN A 887 59.68 24.62 52.10
C ASN A 887 59.30 24.21 50.67
N ALA A 888 60.03 24.70 49.66
CA ALA A 888 59.81 24.36 48.25
C ALA A 888 59.96 22.85 47.96
N LYS A 889 60.77 22.12 48.74
CA LYS A 889 60.92 20.66 48.62
C LYS A 889 59.74 19.88 49.19
N GLU A 890 59.06 20.42 50.20
CA GLU A 890 57.96 19.78 50.92
C GLU A 890 56.57 20.28 50.44
N GLU A 891 56.51 21.21 49.48
CA GLU A 891 55.28 21.86 49.01
C GLU A 891 54.79 21.32 47.65
N ASP A 892 53.57 20.79 47.65
CA ASP A 892 52.89 20.29 46.45
C ASP A 892 52.11 21.39 45.70
N ASP A 893 51.69 22.45 46.40
CA ASP A 893 50.94 23.58 45.84
C ASP A 893 51.81 24.46 44.92
N ALA A 894 51.36 24.68 43.69
CA ALA A 894 52.14 25.39 42.68
C ALA A 894 52.37 26.88 43.01
N ASP A 895 51.39 27.56 43.60
CA ASP A 895 51.47 29.00 43.87
C ASP A 895 52.36 29.26 45.09
N LYS A 896 52.26 28.42 46.12
CA LYS A 896 53.17 28.47 47.28
C LYS A 896 54.59 28.06 46.90
N PHE A 897 54.76 27.06 46.04
CA PHE A 897 56.08 26.68 45.52
C PHE A 897 56.76 27.84 44.79
N GLN A 898 56.04 28.55 43.90
CA GLN A 898 56.60 29.73 43.22
C GLN A 898 56.79 30.92 44.18
N SER A 899 55.99 31.03 45.24
CA SER A 899 56.21 32.01 46.30
C SER A 899 57.50 31.74 47.08
N ALA A 900 57.74 30.48 47.49
CA ALA A 900 58.98 30.06 48.14
C ALA A 900 60.20 30.26 47.22
N LYS A 901 60.08 29.95 45.92
CA LYS A 901 61.10 30.25 44.91
C LYS A 901 61.47 31.73 44.87
N THR A 902 60.46 32.60 44.84
CA THR A 902 60.61 34.06 44.74
C THR A 902 61.23 34.63 46.01
N ASN A 903 60.77 34.20 47.18
CA ASN A 903 61.33 34.59 48.48
C ASN A 903 62.80 34.17 48.60
N ALA A 904 63.12 32.90 48.33
CA ALA A 904 64.49 32.38 48.41
C ALA A 904 65.46 33.19 47.53
N LEU A 905 65.05 33.54 46.30
CA LEU A 905 65.86 34.34 45.39
C LEU A 905 66.10 35.76 45.90
N ALA A 906 65.07 36.43 46.43
CA ALA A 906 65.20 37.78 46.98
C ALA A 906 66.13 37.83 48.21
N GLU A 907 66.04 36.84 49.10
CA GLU A 907 66.89 36.76 50.30
C GLU A 907 68.36 36.44 49.94
N VAL A 908 68.60 35.61 48.91
CA VAL A 908 69.94 35.35 48.34
C VAL A 908 70.55 36.63 47.76
N ASP A 909 69.80 37.39 46.96
CA ASP A 909 70.28 38.63 46.36
C ASP A 909 70.68 39.66 47.42
N GLU A 910 69.96 39.73 48.53
CA GLU A 910 70.31 40.59 49.67
C GLU A 910 71.56 40.07 50.40
N ALA A 911 71.67 38.76 50.61
CA ALA A 911 72.85 38.13 51.21
C ALA A 911 74.14 38.42 50.41
N VAL A 912 74.08 38.33 49.07
CA VAL A 912 75.23 38.63 48.19
C VAL A 912 75.66 40.10 48.31
N LYS A 913 74.70 41.04 48.24
CA LYS A 913 74.97 42.49 48.39
C LYS A 913 75.57 42.83 49.74
N LYS A 914 75.09 42.18 50.82
CA LYS A 914 75.60 42.39 52.19
C LYS A 914 76.96 41.75 52.41
N GLY A 915 77.28 40.64 51.76
CA GLY A 915 78.61 40.03 51.79
C GLY A 915 79.67 40.95 51.17
N GLN A 916 79.37 41.54 50.02
CA GLN A 916 80.23 42.54 49.36
C GLN A 916 80.45 43.78 50.25
N ALA A 917 79.40 44.26 50.94
CA ALA A 917 79.52 45.38 51.87
C ALA A 917 80.43 45.06 53.07
N ALA A 918 80.38 43.84 53.59
CA ALA A 918 81.28 43.39 54.67
C ALA A 918 82.75 43.35 54.20
N GLU A 919 83.01 42.85 52.99
CA GLU A 919 84.35 42.81 52.38
C GLU A 919 84.91 44.23 52.13
N ALA A 920 84.10 45.13 51.61
CA ALA A 920 84.47 46.54 51.45
C ALA A 920 84.79 47.22 52.80
N ALA A 921 83.98 46.99 53.83
CA ALA A 921 84.23 47.52 55.17
C ALA A 921 85.52 46.97 55.80
N ALA A 922 85.84 45.68 55.59
CA ALA A 922 87.07 45.06 56.06
C ALA A 922 88.33 45.63 55.38
N ASN A 923 88.28 45.88 54.07
CA ASN A 923 89.37 46.50 53.34
C ASN A 923 89.65 47.93 53.86
N VAL A 924 88.61 48.73 54.10
CA VAL A 924 88.76 50.07 54.69
C VAL A 924 89.31 49.99 56.13
N ALA A 925 88.89 49.02 56.94
CA ALA A 925 89.45 48.81 58.28
C ALA A 925 90.96 48.48 58.22
N THR A 926 91.36 47.64 57.26
CA THR A 926 92.77 47.27 57.01
C THR A 926 93.61 48.49 56.61
N ASP A 927 93.12 49.33 55.71
CA ASP A 927 93.85 50.54 55.29
C ASP A 927 93.92 51.60 56.40
N LYS A 928 92.89 51.68 57.26
CA LYS A 928 92.92 52.53 58.46
C LYS A 928 93.92 52.01 59.50
N ALA A 929 94.05 50.69 59.67
CA ALA A 929 95.06 50.09 60.53
C ALA A 929 96.50 50.37 60.07
N LYS A 930 96.77 50.27 58.76
CA LYS A 930 98.07 50.70 58.19
C LYS A 930 98.38 52.16 58.50
N LYS A 931 97.41 53.07 58.28
CA LYS A 931 97.58 54.51 58.59
C LYS A 931 97.80 54.78 60.08
N ALA A 932 97.15 54.03 60.97
CA ALA A 932 97.42 54.10 62.40
C ALA A 932 98.85 53.63 62.75
N ALA A 933 99.35 52.57 62.10
CA ALA A 933 100.71 52.07 62.25
C ALA A 933 101.77 53.07 61.74
N GLU A 934 101.54 53.69 60.58
CA GLU A 934 102.39 54.76 60.02
C GLU A 934 102.46 55.97 60.96
N ALA A 935 101.31 56.46 61.45
CA ALA A 935 101.25 57.56 62.41
C ALA A 935 101.96 57.21 63.73
N ALA A 936 101.82 55.96 64.21
CA ALA A 936 102.54 55.48 65.39
C ALA A 936 104.07 55.39 65.18
N GLU A 937 104.54 55.14 63.96
CA GLU A 937 105.98 55.21 63.65
C GLU A 937 106.48 56.66 63.64
N LYS A 938 105.73 57.59 63.03
CA LYS A 938 106.05 59.02 63.04
C LYS A 938 106.12 59.58 64.47
N ALA A 939 105.14 59.26 65.32
CA ALA A 939 105.15 59.63 66.74
C ALA A 939 106.41 59.15 67.48
N LYS A 940 106.87 57.91 67.24
CA LYS A 940 108.13 57.39 67.81
C LYS A 940 109.35 58.16 67.31
N LYS A 941 109.40 58.47 66.01
CA LYS A 941 110.50 59.20 65.40
C LYS A 941 110.59 60.62 65.95
N ALA A 942 109.47 61.34 66.02
CA ALA A 942 109.36 62.67 66.61
C ALA A 942 109.78 62.70 68.10
N ALA A 943 109.36 61.70 68.88
CA ALA A 943 109.78 61.54 70.27
C ALA A 943 111.31 61.34 70.40
N ALA A 944 111.88 60.43 69.61
CA ALA A 944 113.32 60.16 69.60
C ALA A 944 114.16 61.39 69.20
N GLU A 945 113.70 62.17 68.21
CA GLU A 945 114.33 63.42 67.77
C GLU A 945 114.26 64.51 68.86
N SER A 946 113.14 64.62 69.59
CA SER A 946 113.02 65.52 70.75
C SER A 946 113.92 65.11 71.91
N ALA A 947 114.04 63.80 72.19
CA ALA A 947 114.96 63.28 73.20
C ALA A 947 116.44 63.60 72.88
N LEU A 948 116.82 63.57 71.60
CA LEU A 948 118.13 64.05 71.12
C LEU A 948 118.29 65.56 71.32
N LYS A 949 117.29 66.38 70.94
CA LYS A 949 117.31 67.85 71.15
C LYS A 949 117.44 68.23 72.64
N LYS A 950 116.76 67.52 73.55
CA LYS A 950 116.89 67.70 75.00
C LYS A 950 118.30 67.36 75.51
N LYS A 951 118.92 66.26 75.05
CA LYS A 951 120.31 65.91 75.40
C LYS A 951 121.31 66.99 74.96
N LEU A 952 121.15 67.54 73.76
CA LEU A 952 122.02 68.62 73.25
C LEU A 952 121.87 69.92 74.07
N LYS A 953 120.64 70.33 74.41
CA LYS A 953 120.40 71.53 75.25
C LYS A 953 120.99 71.45 76.66
N VAL A 954 121.07 70.25 77.25
CA VAL A 954 121.70 70.04 78.58
C VAL A 954 123.22 70.18 78.52
N LEU A 955 123.86 69.82 77.39
CA LEU A 955 125.31 69.93 77.18
C LEU A 955 125.79 71.38 77.04
N GLU A 956 124.93 72.29 76.58
CA GLU A 956 125.29 73.69 76.30
C GLU A 956 125.35 74.58 77.57
N ILE A 957 124.52 74.26 78.57
CA ILE A 957 124.45 75.04 79.83
C ILE A 957 125.62 74.74 80.77
N VAL A 958 126.22 73.55 80.71
CA VAL A 958 127.30 73.11 81.61
C VAL A 958 128.68 73.69 81.23
N LYS A 959 128.87 74.19 79.99
CA LYS A 959 130.18 74.66 79.50
C LYS A 959 130.56 76.12 79.86
N LYS A 960 129.71 76.89 80.56
CA LYS A 960 129.89 78.36 80.68
C LYS A 960 130.62 78.90 81.93
N TYR A 961 131.06 78.05 82.88
CA TYR A 961 131.81 78.50 84.07
C TYR A 961 132.92 77.53 84.54
N SER A 962 134.06 77.51 83.84
CA SER A 962 135.40 77.42 84.45
C SER A 962 136.44 77.93 83.42
N LYS A 963 137.53 78.57 83.87
CA LYS A 963 138.21 79.62 83.10
C LYS A 963 139.70 79.31 82.77
N GLU A 964 140.11 79.69 81.56
CA GLU A 964 141.50 79.97 81.08
C GLU A 964 142.58 78.87 81.20
N GLY A 965 143.19 78.46 80.06
CA GLY A 965 144.47 77.74 80.09
C GLY A 965 144.85 76.81 78.91
N TYR A 966 144.92 77.34 77.68
CA TYR A 966 145.73 76.87 76.52
C TYR A 966 146.14 75.39 76.32
N ASN A 967 145.76 74.89 75.12
CA ASN A 967 146.48 73.97 74.22
C ASN A 967 147.01 72.63 74.73
N THR A 968 146.30 71.56 74.35
CA THR A 968 146.83 70.59 73.37
C THR A 968 145.70 69.85 72.64
N VAL A 969 145.82 69.73 71.31
CA VAL A 969 145.13 68.77 70.42
C VAL A 969 143.59 68.82 70.38
N ASP A 970 143.01 69.41 69.33
CA ASP A 970 142.16 68.67 68.37
C ASP A 970 141.79 69.47 67.10
N SER A 971 141.62 68.75 65.98
CA SER A 971 140.78 69.04 64.81
C SER A 971 140.77 70.46 64.16
N ASP A 972 141.58 70.65 63.11
CA ASP A 972 141.24 71.55 61.99
C ASP A 972 139.99 70.95 61.27
N GLU A 973 138.86 71.62 61.01
CA GLU A 973 138.63 72.87 60.26
C GLU A 973 139.28 72.85 58.86
N HIS A 974 138.62 73.22 57.75
CA HIS A 974 137.50 74.15 57.57
C HIS A 974 136.87 74.00 56.14
N VAL A 975 135.95 74.92 55.81
CA VAL A 975 135.45 75.29 54.45
C VAL A 975 134.16 74.64 53.91
N LEU A 976 133.03 75.23 54.32
CA LEU A 976 131.99 75.89 53.48
C LEU A 976 131.46 75.22 52.19
N ASN A 977 130.16 74.90 52.15
CA ASN A 977 129.11 75.72 51.50
C ASN A 977 127.70 75.24 51.93
N GLU A 978 126.77 76.13 52.32
CA GLU A 978 125.65 76.68 51.50
C GLU A 978 124.67 75.58 51.02
N VAL A 979 123.50 75.37 51.63
CA VAL A 979 122.25 76.18 51.69
C VAL A 979 121.37 76.03 50.42
N GLU A 980 120.29 75.25 50.58
CA GLU A 980 118.96 75.23 49.93
C GLU A 980 118.30 73.93 50.48
N GLU A 981 117.12 73.85 51.09
CA GLU A 981 115.95 74.74 51.28
C GLU A 981 115.25 75.22 50.00
N GLN A 982 114.39 74.33 49.47
CA GLN A 982 113.09 74.58 48.84
C GLN A 982 112.46 73.22 48.49
N ALA A 983 111.15 73.04 48.32
CA ALA A 983 109.98 73.67 48.95
C ALA A 983 108.77 72.78 48.61
N SER A 984 107.66 72.99 49.32
CA SER A 984 106.33 72.60 48.85
C SER A 984 105.88 73.43 47.63
N GLU A 985 104.61 73.28 47.25
CA GLU A 985 103.85 74.05 46.24
C GLU A 985 103.82 73.41 44.84
N GLU A 986 102.67 73.34 44.14
CA GLU A 986 101.29 73.65 44.54
C GLU A 986 100.29 72.93 43.59
N LYS A 987 99.04 72.78 44.08
CA LYS A 987 97.74 72.82 43.35
C LYS A 987 97.50 71.92 42.11
N GLU A 988 96.43 71.11 42.05
CA GLU A 988 94.97 71.37 42.15
C GLU A 988 94.34 71.62 40.77
N GLU A 989 93.11 71.08 40.61
CA GLU A 989 92.21 71.11 39.43
C GLU A 989 92.59 70.26 38.19
N GLY A 990 91.56 69.67 37.57
CA GLY A 990 91.65 68.90 36.31
C GLY A 990 90.61 67.77 36.23
N GLU A 991 89.50 68.01 35.53
CA GLU A 991 88.46 67.00 35.26
C GLU A 991 88.86 65.98 34.17
N ARG A 992 87.99 64.97 33.98
CA ARG A 992 87.66 64.22 32.75
C ARG A 992 88.37 62.89 32.45
N GLU A 993 87.70 62.20 31.53
CA GLU A 993 87.70 60.78 31.21
C GLU A 993 88.68 60.43 30.06
N GLU A 994 88.52 59.23 29.49
CA GLU A 994 89.25 58.63 28.36
C GLU A 994 90.66 58.12 28.73
N GLU A 995 90.91 56.81 28.68
CA GLU A 995 91.14 55.95 27.49
C GLU A 995 92.50 56.22 26.81
N GLU A 996 93.33 55.18 26.73
CA GLU A 996 94.07 54.69 25.54
C GLU A 996 95.03 53.55 25.99
N GLU A 997 95.02 52.41 25.31
CA GLU A 997 95.98 52.00 24.27
C GLU A 997 97.45 51.96 24.73
N ALA A 998 98.35 51.14 24.18
CA ALA A 998 98.37 49.89 23.42
C ALA A 998 99.83 49.80 22.98
N ASP A 999 100.47 48.63 23.02
CA ASP A 999 101.49 48.33 22.02
C ASP A 999 101.79 46.82 21.91
N HIS A 1000 102.14 46.48 20.67
CA HIS A 1000 102.41 45.20 20.00
C HIS A 1000 103.60 44.36 20.61
N PRO A 1001 104.16 43.25 20.01
CA PRO A 1001 104.00 42.77 18.62
C PRO A 1001 104.14 41.24 18.28
N ILE A 1002 103.73 40.83 17.05
CA ILE A 1002 104.47 40.02 16.00
C ILE A 1002 104.99 38.57 16.34
N LEU A 1003 104.95 37.49 15.52
CA LEU A 1003 104.55 37.15 14.11
C LEU A 1003 104.42 35.60 13.90
N ASN A 1004 103.81 35.19 12.76
CA ASN A 1004 104.01 33.93 11.95
C ASN A 1004 103.68 32.54 12.55
N ASP A 1005 103.25 31.50 11.81
CA ASP A 1005 103.21 31.18 10.35
C ASP A 1005 101.96 30.25 10.08
N VAL A 1006 101.15 30.38 8.99
CA VAL A 1006 101.29 29.75 7.62
C VAL A 1006 100.93 28.23 7.62
N GLU A 1007 100.13 27.60 6.71
CA GLU A 1007 99.55 27.95 5.37
C GLU A 1007 98.54 26.88 4.85
N ILE A 1008 97.84 27.16 3.72
CA ILE A 1008 97.45 26.24 2.58
C ILE A 1008 96.41 25.11 2.80
N ASP A 1009 95.46 24.79 1.91
CA ASP A 1009 94.92 25.38 0.64
C ASP A 1009 93.47 24.86 0.43
N ASP A 1010 92.64 25.59 -0.34
CA ASP A 1010 91.77 25.10 -1.44
C ASP A 1010 90.74 26.18 -1.86
N ASP A 1011 90.91 26.74 -3.06
CA ASP A 1011 89.92 27.55 -3.82
C ASP A 1011 88.90 26.67 -4.60
N ASP A 1012 87.83 27.31 -5.11
CA ASP A 1012 86.93 26.99 -6.27
C ASP A 1012 85.42 27.09 -5.88
N GLU A 1013 84.45 27.56 -6.67
CA GLU A 1013 84.39 28.11 -8.06
C GLU A 1013 83.19 29.12 -8.10
N GLU A 1014 83.42 30.39 -8.50
CA GLU A 1014 82.55 31.39 -9.21
C GLU A 1014 81.02 31.58 -8.92
N GLU A 1015 80.53 32.80 -8.61
CA GLU A 1015 79.90 33.85 -9.49
C GLU A 1015 78.38 33.64 -9.79
N GLU A 1016 77.51 34.59 -10.22
CA GLU A 1016 77.57 36.01 -10.69
C GLU A 1016 76.29 36.78 -10.25
N GLU A 1017 76.34 38.13 -10.28
CA GLU A 1017 75.27 39.12 -10.67
C GLU A 1017 73.83 39.08 -10.06
N GLU A 1018 73.03 40.16 -10.01
CA GLU A 1018 73.19 41.64 -10.04
C GLU A 1018 71.90 42.30 -9.48
N GLU A 1019 71.97 43.60 -9.15
CA GLU A 1019 70.98 44.71 -9.32
C GLU A 1019 69.43 44.49 -9.15
N GLU A 1020 68.57 45.49 -8.89
CA GLU A 1020 68.64 46.95 -9.03
C GLU A 1020 67.57 47.65 -8.12
N GLU A 1021 67.69 48.98 -7.95
CA GLU A 1021 66.67 50.01 -7.62
C GLU A 1021 65.54 49.76 -6.57
N LYS A 1022 65.36 50.56 -5.51
CA LYS A 1022 65.18 52.04 -5.35
C LYS A 1022 63.92 52.65 -5.98
N GLU A 1023 63.12 53.27 -5.12
CA GLU A 1023 62.35 54.55 -5.22
C GLU A 1023 61.27 54.48 -4.10
N GLU A 1024 61.20 55.32 -3.05
CA GLU A 1024 61.23 56.81 -2.97
C GLU A 1024 60.22 57.42 -3.97
N GLU A 1025 59.28 58.30 -3.63
CA GLU A 1025 59.17 59.22 -2.50
C GLU A 1025 57.71 59.76 -2.37
N GLU A 1026 57.47 60.58 -1.33
CA GLU A 1026 56.60 61.79 -1.28
C GLU A 1026 55.16 61.81 -1.90
N THR A 1027 54.06 61.98 -1.14
CA THR A 1027 53.53 63.13 -0.32
C THR A 1027 52.60 64.12 -1.08
N GLU A 1028 51.81 64.83 -0.26
CA GLU A 1028 51.10 66.10 -0.50
C GLU A 1028 49.78 66.20 -1.33
N VAL A 1029 48.68 66.29 -0.57
CA VAL A 1029 47.65 67.37 -0.48
C VAL A 1029 47.02 68.03 -1.74
N LYS A 1030 45.72 68.36 -1.59
CA LYS A 1030 44.85 69.42 -2.20
C LYS A 1030 43.84 68.91 -3.23
N GLU A 1031 42.52 69.02 -3.01
CA GLU A 1031 41.60 70.13 -2.64
C GLU A 1031 40.83 70.61 -3.88
N GLU A 1032 39.51 70.80 -3.72
CA GLU A 1032 38.60 71.55 -4.60
C GLU A 1032 38.38 70.98 -6.04
N GLU A 1033 37.29 71.26 -6.78
CA GLU A 1033 36.16 72.17 -6.54
C GLU A 1033 34.82 71.63 -7.13
N ASP A 1034 33.76 72.37 -6.82
CA ASP A 1034 32.32 72.21 -7.01
C ASP A 1034 31.68 72.01 -8.42
N ALA A 1035 30.38 71.68 -8.34
CA ALA A 1035 29.24 72.23 -9.12
C ALA A 1035 28.62 71.51 -10.36
N LYS A 1036 27.30 71.24 -10.18
CA LYS A 1036 26.15 71.56 -11.09
C LYS A 1036 25.88 70.69 -12.34
N GLU A 1037 24.64 70.46 -12.78
CA GLU A 1037 23.27 70.64 -12.22
C GLU A 1037 22.24 69.83 -13.06
N GLU A 1038 21.01 69.67 -12.55
CA GLU A 1038 19.78 69.18 -13.25
C GLU A 1038 19.74 67.74 -13.84
N GLY A 1039 18.67 66.95 -13.70
CA GLY A 1039 17.45 67.15 -12.91
C GLY A 1039 16.31 66.15 -13.24
N HIS A 1040 15.60 65.70 -12.19
CA HIS A 1040 14.27 65.04 -12.20
C HIS A 1040 14.13 63.62 -12.85
N ALA A 1041 13.31 62.70 -12.33
CA ALA A 1041 12.40 62.76 -11.16
C ALA A 1041 12.13 61.37 -10.52
N GLN A 1042 11.97 61.38 -9.19
CA GLN A 1042 11.10 60.49 -8.37
C GLN A 1042 11.33 58.96 -8.41
N SER A 1043 11.32 58.17 -7.34
CA SER A 1043 11.20 58.25 -5.85
C SER A 1043 10.66 56.86 -5.45
N SER A 1044 10.94 56.20 -4.32
CA SER A 1044 11.66 56.48 -3.07
C SER A 1044 12.02 55.09 -2.48
N ALA A 1045 13.25 54.81 -2.04
CA ALA A 1045 13.89 55.26 -0.79
C ALA A 1045 13.17 54.77 0.49
N HIS A 1046 13.84 54.23 1.52
CA HIS A 1046 15.26 53.84 1.65
C HIS A 1046 15.46 52.86 2.83
N GLN A 1047 16.43 51.94 2.72
CA GLN A 1047 17.23 51.49 3.86
C GLN A 1047 18.50 52.35 3.95
N SER A 1048 18.97 52.67 5.16
CA SER A 1048 20.38 52.87 5.58
C SER A 1048 20.35 53.34 7.06
N SER A 1049 20.95 52.66 8.05
CA SER A 1049 22.39 52.61 8.43
C SER A 1049 22.88 53.91 9.14
N VAL A 1050 23.88 53.94 10.05
CA VAL A 1050 24.70 52.91 10.73
C VAL A 1050 25.45 53.54 11.95
N ALA A 1051 25.82 52.75 12.97
CA ALA A 1051 26.81 53.02 14.05
C ALA A 1051 26.56 54.27 14.97
N GLU A 1052 27.22 54.51 16.12
CA GLU A 1052 28.51 54.05 16.70
C GLU A 1052 28.50 53.86 18.24
N LEU A 1053 29.50 53.10 18.72
CA LEU A 1053 30.30 53.23 19.97
C LEU A 1053 29.68 53.27 21.40
N GLU A 1054 30.08 52.25 22.16
CA GLU A 1054 30.78 52.29 23.47
C GLU A 1054 30.30 53.17 24.67
N ASN A 1055 30.02 52.44 25.76
CA ASN A 1055 30.63 52.63 27.10
C ASN A 1055 30.30 53.93 27.91
N GLN A 1056 29.46 53.82 28.95
CA GLN A 1056 29.91 54.05 30.35
C GLN A 1056 28.85 53.75 31.45
N LYS A 1057 29.33 53.72 32.70
CA LYS A 1057 28.64 53.33 33.93
C LYS A 1057 27.78 54.43 34.58
N LYS A 1058 26.82 53.97 35.38
CA LYS A 1058 26.37 54.47 36.71
C LYS A 1058 25.33 55.62 36.82
N GLN A 1059 24.34 55.28 37.65
CA GLN A 1059 23.74 56.04 38.76
C GLN A 1059 22.48 56.90 38.58
N SER A 1060 21.51 56.53 39.44
CA SER A 1060 20.61 57.40 40.23
C SER A 1060 19.15 57.60 39.80
N GLN A 1061 18.33 57.59 40.85
CA GLN A 1061 16.91 57.95 41.02
C GLN A 1061 16.48 59.24 40.26
N GLU A 1062 15.19 59.56 40.03
CA GLU A 1062 14.04 59.33 40.90
C GLU A 1062 12.66 59.44 40.17
N LYS A 1063 11.65 58.73 40.72
CA LYS A 1063 10.16 58.84 40.60
C LYS A 1063 9.50 59.81 39.61
N SER A 1064 8.40 59.33 39.01
CA SER A 1064 7.11 60.05 38.97
C SER A 1064 5.95 59.05 38.87
N ASP A 1065 4.83 59.34 39.52
CA ASP A 1065 3.76 58.37 39.82
C ASP A 1065 2.63 58.32 38.76
N GLU A 1066 2.19 57.11 38.38
CA GLU A 1066 0.83 56.85 37.90
C GLU A 1066 0.44 55.38 38.19
N PRO A 1067 -0.76 55.06 38.73
CA PRO A 1067 -1.13 53.68 39.06
C PRO A 1067 -1.51 52.90 37.78
N PRO A 1068 -0.99 51.66 37.58
CA PRO A 1068 -1.34 50.87 36.42
C PRO A 1068 -2.80 50.41 36.47
N SER A 1069 -3.53 50.64 35.37
CA SER A 1069 -4.87 50.11 35.16
C SER A 1069 -4.82 48.59 34.90
N ASP A 1070 -5.76 47.84 35.46
CA ASP A 1070 -5.86 46.37 35.34
C ASP A 1070 -5.87 45.84 33.89
N ASN A 1071 -6.18 46.69 32.90
CA ASN A 1071 -6.20 46.31 31.49
C ASN A 1071 -4.82 46.07 30.84
N ASN A 1072 -3.70 46.31 31.55
CA ASN A 1072 -2.35 46.05 31.02
C ASN A 1072 -1.51 45.09 31.90
N ALA A 1073 -2.13 44.37 32.83
CA ALA A 1073 -1.42 43.40 33.68
C ALA A 1073 -0.86 42.20 32.89
N HIS A 1074 -1.49 41.84 31.76
CA HIS A 1074 -1.06 40.70 30.95
C HIS A 1074 0.29 40.95 30.26
N THR A 1075 0.51 42.16 29.72
CA THR A 1075 1.74 42.55 29.01
C THR A 1075 2.95 42.72 29.92
N LEU A 1076 2.76 43.05 31.21
CA LEU A 1076 3.85 43.14 32.20
C LEU A 1076 4.26 41.77 32.80
N LEU A 1077 3.39 40.76 32.72
CA LEU A 1077 3.70 39.39 33.14
C LEU A 1077 4.32 38.54 32.02
N GLU A 1078 3.96 38.82 30.76
CA GLU A 1078 4.39 38.04 29.59
C GLU A 1078 5.89 38.18 29.25
N ASP A 1079 6.52 39.32 29.56
CA ASP A 1079 7.97 39.50 29.42
C ASP A 1079 8.79 38.91 30.58
N ASN A 1080 8.17 38.65 31.75
CA ASN A 1080 8.85 37.94 32.84
C ASN A 1080 8.78 36.41 32.70
N TYR A 1081 7.78 35.86 31.98
CA TYR A 1081 7.61 34.42 31.80
C TYR A 1081 8.53 33.78 30.74
N LYS A 1082 9.20 34.58 29.89
CA LYS A 1082 10.12 34.08 28.86
C LYS A 1082 11.44 33.52 29.43
N ASN A 1083 11.76 33.82 30.69
CA ASN A 1083 13.00 33.38 31.34
C ASN A 1083 12.97 31.95 31.88
N PHE A 1084 11.88 31.18 31.73
CA PHE A 1084 11.83 29.78 32.20
C PHE A 1084 12.95 28.91 31.60
N THR A 1085 13.20 29.06 30.29
CA THR A 1085 14.24 28.32 29.58
C THR A 1085 15.65 28.70 30.04
N ASP A 1086 15.87 29.97 30.38
CA ASP A 1086 17.18 30.47 30.80
C ASP A 1086 17.43 30.23 32.29
N PHE A 1087 16.39 30.30 33.14
CA PHE A 1087 16.45 29.82 34.53
C PHE A 1087 16.75 28.31 34.58
N LYS A 1088 16.12 27.51 33.71
CA LYS A 1088 16.43 26.09 33.57
C LYS A 1088 17.87 25.85 33.10
N LYS A 1089 18.35 26.56 32.06
CA LYS A 1089 19.76 26.48 31.63
C LYS A 1089 20.73 26.90 32.75
N MET A 1090 20.38 27.90 33.55
CA MET A 1090 21.20 28.37 34.66
C MET A 1090 21.23 27.37 35.82
N ALA A 1091 20.09 26.74 36.14
CA ALA A 1091 19.99 25.68 37.14
C ALA A 1091 20.72 24.40 36.68
N ASP A 1092 20.49 23.94 35.46
CA ASP A 1092 21.19 22.80 34.86
C ASP A 1092 22.71 23.09 34.75
N GLY A 1093 23.09 24.31 34.36
CA GLY A 1093 24.50 24.74 34.27
C GLY A 1093 25.20 24.80 35.63
N LEU A 1094 24.56 25.40 36.64
CA LEU A 1094 25.09 25.45 38.02
C LEU A 1094 25.25 24.03 38.59
N THR A 1095 24.25 23.17 38.38
CA THR A 1095 24.27 21.78 38.87
C THR A 1095 25.35 20.96 38.15
N LYS A 1096 25.52 21.14 36.84
CA LYS A 1096 26.56 20.48 36.05
C LYS A 1096 27.97 20.92 36.44
N ASN A 1097 28.16 22.20 36.75
CA ASN A 1097 29.41 22.69 37.34
C ASN A 1097 29.68 22.04 38.70
N ILE A 1098 28.71 22.03 39.63
CA ILE A 1098 28.87 21.42 40.95
C ILE A 1098 29.23 19.92 40.84
N ILE A 1099 28.54 19.18 39.97
CA ILE A 1099 28.84 17.75 39.72
C ILE A 1099 30.24 17.58 39.10
N SER A 1100 30.71 18.50 38.25
CA SER A 1100 32.06 18.44 37.67
C SER A 1100 33.19 18.81 38.64
N THR A 1101 32.88 19.48 39.76
CA THR A 1101 33.86 19.90 40.78
C THR A 1101 33.98 18.96 41.99
N ILE A 1102 33.16 17.91 42.07
CA ILE A 1102 33.19 16.95 43.19
C ILE A 1102 33.76 15.63 42.68
N ASP A 1103 34.99 15.33 43.08
CA ASP A 1103 35.72 14.14 42.63
C ASP A 1103 35.54 12.96 43.62
N GLY A 1104 35.16 11.79 43.09
CA GLY A 1104 35.40 10.49 43.75
C GLY A 1104 34.28 9.79 44.56
N ASP A 1105 33.20 10.43 45.02
CA ASP A 1105 32.14 9.74 45.79
C ASP A 1105 30.83 9.55 45.00
N ALA A 1106 30.60 8.31 44.55
CA ALA A 1106 29.43 7.91 43.78
C ALA A 1106 28.09 8.13 44.53
N GLY A 1107 28.07 7.97 45.86
CA GLY A 1107 26.84 8.15 46.65
C GLY A 1107 26.40 9.60 46.72
N VAL A 1108 27.37 10.52 46.79
CA VAL A 1108 27.12 11.98 46.76
C VAL A 1108 26.65 12.41 45.38
N ILE A 1109 27.29 11.91 44.31
CA ILE A 1109 26.94 12.22 42.92
C ILE A 1109 25.50 11.77 42.58
N ASP A 1110 25.09 10.57 43.00
CA ASP A 1110 23.73 10.09 42.72
C ASP A 1110 22.67 10.86 43.54
N THR A 1111 22.98 11.22 44.79
CA THR A 1111 22.11 12.11 45.60
C THR A 1111 21.95 13.49 44.96
N LEU A 1112 23.01 14.04 44.36
CA LEU A 1112 22.98 15.30 43.61
C LEU A 1112 22.19 15.20 42.30
N LYS A 1113 22.22 14.05 41.61
CA LYS A 1113 21.38 13.82 40.40
C LYS A 1113 19.90 13.72 40.76
N ASP A 1114 19.55 13.04 41.85
CA ASP A 1114 18.15 12.98 42.30
C ASP A 1114 17.67 14.37 42.76
N PHE A 1115 18.49 15.13 43.48
CA PHE A 1115 18.19 16.54 43.79
C PHE A 1115 18.03 17.40 42.54
N ALA A 1116 18.89 17.24 41.52
CA ALA A 1116 18.77 17.95 40.24
C ALA A 1116 17.46 17.64 39.50
N LYS A 1117 16.99 16.40 39.64
CA LYS A 1117 15.75 15.90 39.05
C LYS A 1117 14.52 16.42 39.79
N ASP A 1118 14.55 16.42 41.12
CA ASP A 1118 13.51 17.01 41.96
C ASP A 1118 13.40 18.53 41.75
N VAL A 1119 14.52 19.25 41.62
CA VAL A 1119 14.53 20.68 41.29
C VAL A 1119 13.97 20.92 39.87
N ASN A 1120 14.37 20.14 38.88
CA ASN A 1120 13.78 20.22 37.53
C ASN A 1120 12.28 19.90 37.52
N GLN A 1121 11.83 18.94 38.33
CA GLN A 1121 10.42 18.56 38.45
C GLN A 1121 9.62 19.59 39.25
N PHE A 1122 10.20 20.28 40.22
CA PHE A 1122 9.61 21.43 40.90
C PHE A 1122 9.45 22.63 39.96
N ILE A 1123 10.50 22.92 39.16
CA ILE A 1123 10.47 23.96 38.13
C ILE A 1123 9.41 23.65 37.06
N LEU A 1124 9.29 22.40 36.59
CA LEU A 1124 8.25 21.98 35.63
C LEU A 1124 6.81 21.97 36.18
N ASN A 1125 6.62 22.17 37.47
CA ASN A 1125 5.30 22.23 38.13
C ASN A 1125 4.93 23.64 38.63
N MET A 1126 5.74 24.67 38.30
CA MET A 1126 5.41 26.10 38.43
C MET A 1126 4.96 26.67 37.08
#